data_AF-A0A2M7AG05-F1
#
_entry.id   AF-A0A2M7AG05-F1
#
_cell.length_a   1.000
_cell.length_b   1.000
_cell.length_c   1.000
_cell.angle_alpha   90.00
_cell.angle_beta   90.00
_cell.angle_gamma   90.00
#
_symmetry.space_group_name_H-M   'P 1'
#
loop_
_entity.id
_entity.type
_entity.pdbx_description
1 polymer ?
#
loop_
_entity_poly.entity_id
_entity_poly.type
_entity_poly.pdbx_seq_one_letter_code
_entity_poly.pdbx_strand_id
1 'polypeptide(L)'
;MRDSPEKNGLFHPSVVYAVERLKELNTPVLTFAQTVFWDDPMKAVLLRALRALDAPNRFVAGIHDTDYFSKLLKAPLADTPYLLVSRNDTTTKELWAATAETAALFGSETPVPISQLLEHGVALSRLCDERRRQQSAGAAHDDPRSLDHITEAWGWKAVAFRGDHAPVASDVRVADVIEQLQSLLDWAIHETLSIVHPARDEFATDAEKAAQELRSILSSEAENHSMDSLTELYRSVNARLYRWLLDRAPSGECSDPRFETAACSYFFRFRPATCDLPRFRVLELFLRPETRATVSEAYDHVLSGSGIYELDRFGTGALPFDLFVPKRGRGTLRVEERQCVVHFRDEDVTVSQGEVVEDNQKLAEVIESRFGDNCALLGKALVLPTMFAMEGVMLLNEGASVYIPRTKAWVHALHERGIQLPLKPLLRLRYRTLDTLASLNLEFHLPLHLQETFCFRNNPYPAEQLAGRWREVLQEQRKQLELLTQIRSSRDLIPFLSINSSCGPSEKWYALQDEYHALLKSVHRVGAQLTELTSQIALINDRKRGAKRVIETLERQSGKLRRAIRENLDLTGEQREKCVACRAEILGKVVDGRAAIRELDVQRRVWSDQAEGLRLAPAFLGDKERLLEIELEAEEQRLHLARNALLATGLDSVNRRPCAWWFPIVDPTMGWWEEVTRTTEAYFEEW
;
A
#
# COMPACT_ATOMS: atom_id res chain seq x y z
N MET A 1 7.86 0.57 53.56
CA MET A 1 8.83 0.13 52.53
C MET A 1 8.99 1.29 51.58
N ARG A 2 10.17 1.92 51.58
CA ARG A 2 10.53 3.02 50.68
C ARG A 2 11.30 2.39 49.53
N ASP A 3 10.74 2.43 48.33
CA ASP A 3 11.42 1.96 47.13
C ASP A 3 12.69 2.76 46.85
N SER A 4 13.73 2.06 46.43
CA SER A 4 15.00 2.64 46.01
C SER A 4 14.78 3.61 44.84
N PRO A 5 15.25 4.87 44.92
CA PRO A 5 15.14 5.85 43.83
C PRO A 5 15.92 5.45 42.56
N GLU A 6 16.75 4.41 42.59
CA GLU A 6 17.51 3.93 41.41
C GLU A 6 16.63 3.16 40.40
N LYS A 7 15.51 2.57 40.80
CA LYS A 7 14.64 1.81 39.88
C LYS A 7 13.75 2.68 39.01
N ASN A 8 13.45 3.92 39.43
CA ASN A 8 12.54 4.83 38.74
C ASN A 8 13.13 5.53 37.50
N GLY A 9 14.43 5.39 37.24
CA GLY A 9 15.09 6.00 36.07
C GLY A 9 15.16 5.10 34.83
N LEU A 10 14.86 3.81 34.95
CA LEU A 10 15.07 2.80 33.89
C LEU A 10 13.91 2.72 32.89
N PHE A 11 12.70 3.10 33.29
CA PHE A 11 11.50 2.99 32.47
C PHE A 11 10.65 4.26 32.57
N HIS A 12 9.88 4.56 31.52
CA HIS A 12 8.89 5.62 31.56
C HIS A 12 7.85 5.36 32.66
N PRO A 13 7.35 6.39 33.37
CA PRO A 13 6.37 6.21 34.46
C PRO A 13 5.12 5.42 34.08
N SER A 14 4.68 5.53 32.82
CA SER A 14 3.52 4.78 32.31
C SER A 14 3.77 3.27 32.23
N VAL A 15 5.01 2.83 31.98
CA VAL A 15 5.39 1.42 31.96
C VAL A 15 5.38 0.86 33.39
N VAL A 16 5.91 1.63 34.35
CA VAL A 16 5.86 1.25 35.77
C VAL A 16 4.41 1.09 36.22
N TYR A 17 3.54 2.06 35.90
CA TYR A 17 2.10 1.97 36.16
C TYR A 17 1.48 0.73 35.50
N ALA A 18 1.84 0.46 34.24
CA ALA A 18 1.32 -0.70 33.54
C ALA A 18 1.70 -2.01 34.22
N VAL A 19 2.94 -2.15 34.67
CA VAL A 19 3.43 -3.34 35.37
C VAL A 19 2.74 -3.52 36.72
N GLU A 20 2.54 -2.45 37.51
CA GLU A 20 1.80 -2.56 38.77
C GLU A 20 0.35 -3.01 38.55
N ARG A 21 -0.32 -2.46 37.53
CA ARG A 21 -1.67 -2.91 37.16
C ARG A 21 -1.69 -4.36 36.65
N LEU A 22 -0.65 -4.81 35.95
CA LEU A 22 -0.52 -6.23 35.56
C LEU A 22 -0.41 -7.14 36.79
N LYS A 23 0.33 -6.73 37.83
CA LYS A 23 0.42 -7.49 39.10
C LYS A 23 -0.95 -7.64 39.74
N GLU A 24 -1.74 -6.56 39.78
CA GLU A 24 -3.11 -6.57 40.32
C GLU A 24 -4.03 -7.51 39.53
N LEU A 25 -3.92 -7.50 38.19
CA LEU A 25 -4.72 -8.37 37.33
C LEU A 25 -4.35 -9.86 37.45
N ASN A 26 -3.11 -10.16 37.85
CA ASN A 26 -2.57 -11.50 38.06
C ASN A 26 -2.91 -12.50 36.92
N THR A 27 -2.73 -12.04 35.68
CA THR A 27 -3.09 -12.77 34.47
C THR A 27 -1.89 -12.79 33.51
N PRO A 28 -1.76 -13.79 32.63
CA PRO A 28 -0.67 -13.80 31.65
C PRO A 28 -0.78 -12.61 30.68
N VAL A 29 0.38 -12.15 30.23
CA VAL A 29 0.50 -11.22 29.09
C VAL A 29 0.72 -12.04 27.84
N LEU A 30 -0.07 -11.74 26.80
CA LEU A 30 -0.12 -12.52 25.56
C LEU A 30 0.25 -11.62 24.39
N THR A 31 1.25 -12.03 23.61
CA THR A 31 1.55 -11.45 22.30
C THR A 31 1.73 -12.55 21.28
N PHE A 32 1.20 -12.34 20.07
CA PHE A 32 1.32 -13.32 18.98
C PHE A 32 1.79 -12.60 17.72
N ALA A 33 2.88 -13.09 17.15
CA ALA A 33 3.56 -12.51 16.01
C ALA A 33 3.19 -13.25 14.72
N GLN A 34 2.93 -12.52 13.64
CA GLN A 34 2.85 -13.09 12.30
C GLN A 34 4.24 -13.46 11.78
N THR A 35 5.25 -12.64 12.09
CA THR A 35 6.65 -12.91 11.74
C THR A 35 7.58 -12.61 12.90
N VAL A 36 8.77 -13.22 12.88
CA VAL A 36 9.79 -13.04 13.92
C VAL A 36 10.80 -11.95 13.58
N PHE A 37 10.91 -11.55 12.31
CA PHE A 37 11.93 -10.60 11.85
C PHE A 37 11.46 -9.14 11.82
N TRP A 38 10.34 -8.82 12.48
CA TRP A 38 9.78 -7.48 12.48
C TRP A 38 9.62 -6.91 13.90
N ASP A 39 8.44 -6.41 14.25
CA ASP A 39 8.22 -5.57 15.41
C ASP A 39 7.74 -6.31 16.66
N ASP A 40 7.43 -7.61 16.59
CA ASP A 40 6.99 -8.35 17.77
C ASP A 40 8.05 -8.42 18.89
N PRO A 41 9.33 -8.74 18.62
CA PRO A 41 10.32 -8.86 19.68
C PRO A 41 10.60 -7.55 20.43
N MET A 42 10.18 -6.40 19.89
CA MET A 42 10.23 -5.11 20.61
C MET A 42 9.48 -5.14 21.95
N LYS A 43 8.50 -6.02 22.09
CA LYS A 43 7.75 -6.22 23.34
C LYS A 43 8.61 -6.77 24.48
N ALA A 44 9.85 -7.18 24.21
CA ALA A 44 10.87 -7.45 25.22
C ALA A 44 11.07 -6.27 26.20
N VAL A 45 10.75 -5.03 25.83
CA VAL A 45 10.71 -3.88 26.75
C VAL A 45 9.83 -4.17 27.96
N LEU A 46 8.62 -4.71 27.75
CA LEU A 46 7.71 -5.01 28.86
C LEU A 46 8.23 -6.17 29.70
N LEU A 47 8.74 -7.23 29.08
CA LEU A 47 9.32 -8.37 29.81
C LEU A 47 10.50 -7.93 30.69
N ARG A 48 11.34 -7.02 30.19
CA ARG A 48 12.41 -6.39 30.98
C ARG A 48 11.86 -5.60 32.16
N ALA A 49 10.76 -4.87 31.98
CA ALA A 49 10.09 -4.15 33.05
C ALA A 49 9.46 -5.09 34.09
N LEU A 50 8.79 -6.16 33.67
CA LEU A 50 8.27 -7.21 34.56
C LEU A 50 9.41 -7.81 35.40
N ARG A 51 10.58 -8.02 34.80
CA ARG A 51 11.79 -8.49 35.51
C ARG A 51 12.32 -7.50 36.52
N ALA A 52 12.51 -6.24 36.14
CA ALA A 52 13.08 -5.23 37.02
C ALA A 52 12.18 -4.88 38.22
N LEU A 53 10.86 -4.94 38.00
CA LEU A 53 9.82 -4.60 38.98
C LEU A 53 9.24 -5.81 39.70
N ASP A 54 9.79 -7.01 39.49
CA ASP A 54 9.39 -8.25 40.18
C ASP A 54 7.89 -8.58 40.03
N ALA A 55 7.37 -8.42 38.81
CA ALA A 55 6.00 -8.82 38.49
C ALA A 55 5.94 -10.33 38.16
N PRO A 56 5.02 -11.11 38.75
CA PRO A 56 4.98 -12.57 38.56
C PRO A 56 4.28 -12.99 37.25
N ASN A 57 3.75 -12.03 36.48
CA ASN A 57 2.98 -12.31 35.28
C ASN A 57 3.80 -13.13 34.27
N ARG A 58 3.24 -14.26 33.85
CA ARG A 58 3.75 -15.03 32.71
C ARG A 58 3.69 -14.17 31.44
N PHE A 59 4.71 -14.28 30.60
CA PHE A 59 4.82 -13.58 29.33
C PHE A 59 4.90 -14.61 28.21
N VAL A 60 3.82 -14.71 27.43
CA VAL A 60 3.72 -15.67 26.33
C VAL A 60 3.92 -14.96 25.00
N ALA A 61 5.03 -15.26 24.32
CA ALA A 61 5.35 -14.80 22.97
C ALA A 61 5.05 -15.91 21.96
N GLY A 62 3.86 -15.87 21.37
CA GLY A 62 3.37 -16.85 20.42
C GLY A 62 3.63 -16.50 18.95
N ILE A 63 3.51 -17.49 18.08
CA ILE A 63 3.51 -17.33 16.62
C ILE A 63 2.10 -17.57 16.07
N HIS A 64 1.64 -16.75 15.12
CA HIS A 64 0.43 -16.95 14.33
C HIS A 64 0.68 -18.00 13.23
N ASP A 65 0.97 -19.22 13.65
CA ASP A 65 1.29 -20.33 12.75
C ASP A 65 0.09 -20.87 11.96
N THR A 66 -1.13 -20.43 12.29
CA THR A 66 -2.35 -20.81 11.60
C THR A 66 -2.75 -19.84 10.48
N ASP A 67 -1.96 -18.78 10.24
CA ASP A 67 -2.16 -17.91 9.09
C ASP A 67 -1.58 -18.51 7.81
N TYR A 68 -2.20 -18.16 6.69
CA TYR A 68 -1.77 -18.58 5.36
C TYR A 68 -0.62 -17.71 4.87
N PHE A 69 0.33 -18.31 4.16
CA PHE A 69 1.25 -17.53 3.34
C PHE A 69 0.48 -16.62 2.38
N SER A 70 1.00 -15.42 2.18
CA SER A 70 0.40 -14.46 1.25
C SER A 70 0.41 -15.03 -0.16
N LYS A 71 -0.71 -14.89 -0.87
CA LYS A 71 -0.82 -15.34 -2.26
C LYS A 71 -0.61 -14.18 -3.23
N LEU A 72 0.12 -14.44 -4.31
CA LEU A 72 0.16 -13.54 -5.46
C LEU A 72 -0.96 -13.88 -6.44
N LEU A 73 -1.81 -12.90 -6.78
CA LEU A 73 -2.85 -13.07 -7.80
C LEU A 73 -2.24 -13.28 -9.21
N LYS A 74 -1.07 -12.67 -9.46
CA LYS A 74 -0.30 -12.78 -10.70
C LYS A 74 1.17 -12.96 -10.36
N ALA A 75 1.58 -14.21 -10.17
CA ALA A 75 2.97 -14.51 -9.85
C ALA A 75 3.85 -14.58 -11.11
N PRO A 76 5.09 -14.09 -11.06
CA PRO A 76 6.07 -14.33 -12.11
C PRO A 76 6.46 -15.82 -12.19
N LEU A 77 6.94 -16.23 -13.37
CA LEU A 77 7.57 -17.53 -13.55
C LEU A 77 8.90 -17.56 -12.78
N ALA A 78 9.14 -18.67 -12.08
CA ALA A 78 10.26 -18.88 -11.17
C ALA A 78 10.38 -20.38 -10.84
N ASP A 79 11.53 -20.82 -10.38
CA ASP A 79 11.76 -22.25 -10.11
C ASP A 79 11.23 -22.69 -8.73
N THR A 80 11.03 -21.73 -7.81
CA THR A 80 10.53 -21.98 -6.45
C THR A 80 9.08 -21.54 -6.26
N PRO A 81 8.32 -22.19 -5.35
CA PRO A 81 6.95 -21.78 -5.03
C PRO A 81 6.88 -20.55 -4.11
N TYR A 82 7.97 -20.21 -3.43
CA TYR A 82 8.09 -19.04 -2.55
C TYR A 82 8.92 -17.96 -3.23
N LEU A 83 8.44 -16.72 -3.19
CA LEU A 83 9.01 -15.56 -3.86
C LEU A 83 9.16 -14.39 -2.90
N LEU A 84 10.31 -13.73 -2.94
CA LEU A 84 10.46 -12.43 -2.29
C LEU A 84 9.75 -11.37 -3.13
N VAL A 85 8.90 -10.58 -2.49
CA VAL A 85 8.12 -9.52 -3.13
C VAL A 85 8.12 -8.26 -2.29
N SER A 86 8.09 -7.12 -2.98
CA SER A 86 7.78 -5.82 -2.38
C SER A 86 6.27 -5.59 -2.38
N ARG A 87 5.79 -4.70 -1.51
CA ARG A 87 4.40 -4.22 -1.54
C ARG A 87 4.26 -3.02 -2.45
N ASN A 88 3.25 -3.00 -3.31
CA ASN A 88 2.94 -1.91 -4.23
C ASN A 88 1.41 -1.81 -4.41
N ASP A 89 0.90 -0.78 -5.09
CA ASP A 89 -0.55 -0.57 -5.28
C ASP A 89 -1.07 -1.15 -6.61
N THR A 90 -0.31 -2.07 -7.22
CA THR A 90 -0.61 -2.71 -8.50
C THR A 90 -0.62 -4.24 -8.39
N THR A 91 0.53 -4.90 -8.57
CA THR A 91 0.66 -6.35 -8.64
C THR A 91 0.57 -7.03 -7.27
N THR A 92 0.95 -6.33 -6.21
CA THR A 92 0.91 -6.83 -4.83
C THR A 92 -0.04 -6.04 -3.94
N LYS A 93 -1.01 -5.33 -4.52
CA LYS A 93 -2.01 -4.51 -3.79
C LYS A 93 -2.76 -5.28 -2.70
N GLU A 94 -3.20 -6.49 -3.04
CA GLU A 94 -3.96 -7.37 -2.15
C GLU A 94 -3.05 -8.24 -1.26
N LEU A 95 -1.73 -8.00 -1.29
CA LEU A 95 -0.77 -8.74 -0.48
C LEU A 95 -0.94 -8.33 0.99
N TRP A 96 -1.36 -9.29 1.80
CA TRP A 96 -1.25 -9.23 3.26
C TRP A 96 -0.15 -10.20 3.69
N ALA A 97 1.01 -9.67 4.10
CA ALA A 97 2.09 -10.48 4.67
C ALA A 97 1.68 -11.06 6.02
N ALA A 98 1.71 -12.38 6.16
CA ALA A 98 1.21 -13.03 7.38
C ALA A 98 2.23 -13.96 8.07
N THR A 99 3.38 -14.23 7.45
CA THR A 99 4.32 -15.22 7.99
C THR A 99 5.78 -14.77 7.88
N ALA A 100 6.19 -14.27 6.72
CA ALA A 100 7.60 -13.95 6.46
C ALA A 100 7.73 -12.54 5.89
N GLU A 101 8.02 -11.57 6.75
CA GLU A 101 8.26 -10.18 6.35
C GLU A 101 9.34 -9.54 7.23
N THR A 102 9.97 -8.49 6.70
CA THR A 102 10.93 -7.67 7.43
C THR A 102 11.09 -6.33 6.72
N ALA A 103 11.73 -5.38 7.39
CA ALA A 103 12.10 -4.10 6.80
C ALA A 103 13.55 -3.73 7.11
N ALA A 104 14.20 -3.10 6.14
CA ALA A 104 15.46 -2.40 6.36
C ALA A 104 15.24 -1.16 7.25
N LEU A 105 16.30 -0.60 7.82
CA LEU A 105 16.23 0.63 8.60
C LEU A 105 15.54 1.76 7.80
N PHE A 106 14.59 2.45 8.44
CA PHE A 106 13.67 3.43 7.83
C PHE A 106 12.64 2.88 6.83
N GLY A 107 12.65 1.58 6.56
CA GLY A 107 11.70 0.92 5.66
C GLY A 107 10.36 0.62 6.35
N SER A 108 9.27 0.65 5.58
CA SER A 108 7.94 0.33 6.10
C SER A 108 7.07 -0.38 5.07
N GLU A 109 6.06 -1.11 5.54
CA GLU A 109 5.08 -1.78 4.68
C GLU A 109 4.12 -0.81 3.95
N THR A 110 4.32 0.51 4.01
CA THR A 110 3.37 1.50 3.48
C THR A 110 3.65 1.76 1.99
N PRO A 111 2.81 1.27 1.06
CA PRO A 111 2.97 1.57 -0.36
C PRO A 111 2.57 3.02 -0.65
N VAL A 112 2.90 3.49 -1.86
CA VAL A 112 2.40 4.76 -2.40
C VAL A 112 1.12 4.48 -3.21
N PRO A 113 -0.09 4.83 -2.73
CA PRO A 113 -1.32 4.53 -3.45
C PRO A 113 -1.45 5.36 -4.73
N ILE A 114 -1.90 4.74 -5.82
CA ILE A 114 -2.24 5.41 -7.07
C ILE A 114 -3.29 6.50 -6.85
N SER A 115 -4.28 6.24 -5.98
CA SER A 115 -5.32 7.22 -5.63
C SER A 115 -4.73 8.50 -5.04
N GLN A 116 -3.71 8.40 -4.19
CA GLN A 116 -3.04 9.56 -3.61
C GLN A 116 -2.20 10.31 -4.64
N LEU A 117 -1.49 9.60 -5.53
CA LEU A 117 -0.77 10.25 -6.64
C LEU A 117 -1.72 11.06 -7.54
N LEU A 118 -2.91 10.50 -7.86
CA LEU A 118 -3.95 11.19 -8.63
C LEU A 118 -4.56 12.37 -7.86
N GLU A 119 -4.79 12.23 -6.55
CA GLU A 119 -5.29 13.30 -5.67
C GLU A 119 -4.34 14.50 -5.62
N HIS A 120 -3.03 14.24 -5.65
CA HIS A 120 -1.98 15.26 -5.75
C HIS A 120 -1.69 15.70 -7.20
N GLY A 121 -2.57 15.29 -8.12
CA GLY A 121 -2.69 15.75 -9.50
C GLY A 121 -1.62 15.24 -10.47
N VAL A 122 -0.92 14.16 -10.13
CA VAL A 122 0.00 13.50 -11.05
C VAL A 122 -0.77 12.94 -12.25
N ALA A 123 -0.37 13.32 -13.46
CA ALA A 123 -0.96 12.81 -14.71
C ALA A 123 -0.43 11.42 -15.10
N LEU A 124 -0.69 10.40 -14.27
CA LEU A 124 -0.14 9.04 -14.44
C LEU A 124 -0.44 8.43 -15.82
N SER A 125 -1.65 8.61 -16.36
CA SER A 125 -2.00 8.09 -17.70
C SER A 125 -1.13 8.68 -18.80
N ARG A 126 -0.94 10.01 -18.78
CA ARG A 126 -0.06 10.73 -19.73
C ARG A 126 1.38 10.22 -19.63
N LEU A 127 1.90 10.10 -18.42
CA LEU A 127 3.27 9.60 -18.19
C LEU A 127 3.43 8.16 -18.71
N CYS A 128 2.48 7.27 -18.41
CA CYS A 128 2.54 5.87 -18.86
C CYS A 128 2.35 5.70 -20.37
N ASP A 129 1.49 6.52 -21.01
CA ASP A 129 1.30 6.50 -22.46
C ASP A 129 2.55 6.96 -23.20
N GLU A 130 3.17 8.05 -22.74
CA GLU A 130 4.37 8.60 -23.37
C GLU A 130 5.57 7.66 -23.19
N ARG A 131 5.71 7.05 -22.01
CA ARG A 131 6.73 6.03 -21.74
C ARG A 131 6.58 4.81 -22.65
N ARG A 132 5.35 4.37 -22.93
CA ARG A 132 5.09 3.27 -23.89
C ARG A 132 5.46 3.63 -25.32
N ARG A 133 5.34 4.90 -25.72
CA ARG A 133 5.79 5.37 -27.04
C ARG A 133 7.30 5.40 -27.16
N GLN A 134 8.00 5.80 -26.09
CA GLN A 134 9.47 5.87 -26.05
C GLN A 134 10.14 4.49 -25.93
N GLN A 135 9.46 3.52 -25.30
CA GLN A 135 9.91 2.13 -25.23
C GLN A 135 9.67 1.41 -26.57
N SER A 136 10.64 1.53 -27.48
CA SER A 136 10.78 0.60 -28.61
C SER A 136 10.98 -0.82 -28.06
N ALA A 137 10.28 -1.80 -28.62
CA ALA A 137 10.20 -3.20 -28.16
C ALA A 137 11.56 -3.76 -27.69
N GLY A 138 11.74 -3.97 -26.38
CA GLY A 138 12.90 -4.71 -25.86
C GLY A 138 13.38 -4.46 -24.43
N ALA A 139 12.87 -3.48 -23.68
CA ALA A 139 13.37 -3.21 -22.31
C ALA A 139 12.61 -4.01 -21.23
N ALA A 140 13.39 -4.59 -20.31
CA ALA A 140 13.07 -5.72 -19.45
C ALA A 140 12.16 -5.43 -18.23
N HIS A 141 11.83 -6.51 -17.52
CA HIS A 141 10.95 -6.65 -16.35
C HIS A 141 11.34 -5.81 -15.11
N ASP A 142 12.36 -4.96 -15.18
CA ASP A 142 13.00 -4.27 -14.05
C ASP A 142 13.13 -2.76 -14.32
N ASP A 143 12.07 -2.17 -14.90
CA ASP A 143 12.02 -0.75 -15.22
C ASP A 143 11.69 0.06 -13.95
N PRO A 144 12.61 0.91 -13.43
CA PRO A 144 12.32 1.80 -12.31
C PRO A 144 11.20 2.80 -12.61
N ARG A 145 10.74 2.87 -13.86
CA ARG A 145 9.61 3.71 -14.30
C ARG A 145 8.28 2.96 -14.37
N SER A 146 8.24 1.68 -13.97
CA SER A 146 7.01 0.88 -13.87
C SER A 146 6.11 1.38 -12.74
N LEU A 147 4.79 1.16 -12.87
CA LEU A 147 3.84 1.53 -11.80
C LEU A 147 4.11 0.75 -10.51
N ASP A 148 4.58 -0.49 -10.61
CA ASP A 148 4.99 -1.31 -9.48
C ASP A 148 6.09 -0.61 -8.67
N HIS A 149 7.15 -0.13 -9.33
CA HIS A 149 8.24 0.59 -8.67
C HIS A 149 7.80 1.97 -8.13
N ILE A 150 6.96 2.69 -8.89
CA ILE A 150 6.43 3.99 -8.47
C ILE A 150 5.62 3.87 -7.18
N THR A 151 4.81 2.82 -7.08
CA THR A 151 3.88 2.59 -5.97
C THR A 151 4.48 1.73 -4.85
N GLU A 152 5.72 1.26 -5.03
CA GLU A 152 6.42 0.38 -4.10
C GLU A 152 6.61 1.03 -2.72
N ALA A 153 6.34 0.26 -1.67
CA ALA A 153 6.73 0.56 -0.30
C ALA A 153 8.26 0.41 -0.16
N TRP A 154 8.96 1.49 0.15
CA TRP A 154 10.42 1.44 0.25
C TRP A 154 10.89 0.67 1.49
N GLY A 155 11.91 -0.16 1.31
CA GLY A 155 12.64 -0.79 2.41
C GLY A 155 11.86 -1.89 3.15
N TRP A 156 10.79 -2.43 2.57
CA TRP A 156 10.05 -3.58 3.12
C TRP A 156 9.89 -4.68 2.08
N LYS A 157 10.01 -5.95 2.51
CA LYS A 157 9.73 -7.13 1.67
C LYS A 157 9.09 -8.25 2.47
N ALA A 158 8.40 -9.14 1.77
CA ALA A 158 7.85 -10.36 2.31
C ALA A 158 8.08 -11.57 1.39
N VAL A 159 7.92 -12.77 1.92
CA VAL A 159 7.85 -14.01 1.14
C VAL A 159 6.39 -14.34 0.86
N ALA A 160 6.04 -14.42 -0.42
CA ALA A 160 4.73 -14.82 -0.91
C ALA A 160 4.77 -16.19 -1.57
N PHE A 161 3.66 -16.92 -1.51
CA PHE A 161 3.47 -18.20 -2.17
C PHE A 161 2.81 -18.02 -3.53
N ARG A 162 3.34 -18.71 -4.55
CA ARG A 162 2.87 -18.65 -5.93
C ARG A 162 1.72 -19.63 -6.23
N GLY A 163 1.66 -20.76 -5.54
CA GLY A 163 0.71 -21.82 -5.90
C GLY A 163 -0.75 -21.44 -5.66
N ASP A 164 -1.64 -22.28 -6.19
CA ASP A 164 -3.08 -22.00 -6.12
C ASP A 164 -3.62 -22.00 -4.70
N HIS A 165 -3.00 -22.79 -3.82
CA HIS A 165 -3.38 -23.03 -2.43
C HIS A 165 -2.19 -22.68 -1.53
N ALA A 166 -2.20 -21.47 -0.98
CA ALA A 166 -1.18 -21.09 -0.02
C ALA A 166 -1.24 -22.03 1.20
N PRO A 167 -0.10 -22.56 1.66
CA PRO A 167 -0.07 -23.36 2.87
C PRO A 167 -0.24 -22.47 4.10
N VAL A 168 -0.76 -23.07 5.17
CA VAL A 168 -0.71 -22.50 6.52
C VAL A 168 0.71 -22.64 7.05
N ALA A 169 1.23 -21.63 7.77
CA ALA A 169 2.61 -21.61 8.24
C ALA A 169 3.01 -22.87 9.03
N SER A 170 2.12 -23.44 9.83
CA SER A 170 2.36 -24.69 10.57
C SER A 170 2.61 -25.92 9.70
N ASP A 171 2.07 -25.93 8.47
CA ASP A 171 2.21 -27.04 7.54
C ASP A 171 3.42 -26.88 6.61
N VAL A 172 4.12 -25.74 6.68
CA VAL A 172 5.31 -25.47 5.86
C VAL A 172 6.53 -26.10 6.51
N ARG A 173 7.26 -26.92 5.73
CA ARG A 173 8.54 -27.46 6.16
C ARG A 173 9.62 -26.41 6.04
N VAL A 174 10.57 -26.40 6.99
CA VAL A 174 11.70 -25.46 6.97
C VAL A 174 12.46 -25.54 5.64
N ALA A 175 12.76 -26.76 5.18
CA ALA A 175 13.49 -27.01 3.94
C ALA A 175 12.83 -26.41 2.69
N ASP A 176 11.52 -26.17 2.70
CA ASP A 176 10.80 -25.64 1.53
C ASP A 176 10.90 -24.12 1.39
N VAL A 177 11.28 -23.39 2.47
CA VAL A 177 11.22 -21.92 2.54
C VAL A 177 12.50 -21.26 3.07
N ILE A 178 13.42 -22.03 3.65
CA ILE A 178 14.61 -21.49 4.35
C ILE A 178 15.48 -20.61 3.45
N GLU A 179 15.68 -20.98 2.18
CA GLU A 179 16.48 -20.18 1.23
C GLU A 179 15.87 -18.79 1.03
N GLN A 180 14.54 -18.69 0.94
CA GLN A 180 13.84 -17.42 0.80
C GLN A 180 13.86 -16.61 2.10
N LEU A 181 13.79 -17.26 3.27
CA LEU A 181 13.95 -16.56 4.56
C LEU A 181 15.35 -15.99 4.74
N GLN A 182 16.39 -16.75 4.38
CA GLN A 182 17.78 -16.29 4.39
C GLN A 182 17.96 -15.13 3.42
N SER A 183 17.48 -15.26 2.19
CA SER A 183 17.56 -14.19 1.18
C SER A 183 16.84 -12.91 1.64
N LEU A 184 15.69 -13.05 2.31
CA LEU A 184 14.92 -11.92 2.83
C LEU A 184 15.70 -11.20 3.94
N LEU A 185 16.27 -11.95 4.86
CA LEU A 185 17.06 -11.43 5.97
C LEU A 185 18.35 -10.78 5.48
N ASP A 186 19.07 -11.43 4.56
CA ASP A 186 20.30 -10.91 3.95
C ASP A 186 20.07 -9.59 3.22
N TRP A 187 19.00 -9.51 2.43
CA TRP A 187 18.60 -8.26 1.79
C TRP A 187 18.36 -7.15 2.81
N ALA A 188 17.58 -7.41 3.86
CA ALA A 188 17.23 -6.39 4.84
C ALA A 188 18.44 -5.90 5.65
N ILE A 189 19.32 -6.84 6.05
CA ILE A 189 20.59 -6.52 6.71
C ILE A 189 21.48 -5.70 5.79
N HIS A 190 21.63 -6.10 4.52
CA HIS A 190 22.46 -5.38 3.56
C HIS A 190 21.98 -3.94 3.34
N GLU A 191 20.68 -3.75 3.10
CA GLU A 191 20.07 -2.43 2.98
C GLU A 191 20.21 -1.60 4.27
N THR A 192 20.15 -2.24 5.45
CA THR A 192 20.34 -1.53 6.72
C THR A 192 21.77 -1.08 6.90
N LEU A 193 22.75 -1.96 6.65
CA LEU A 193 24.16 -1.63 6.80
C LEU A 193 24.64 -0.62 5.75
N SER A 194 24.04 -0.58 4.55
CA SER A 194 24.35 0.44 3.54
C SER A 194 23.92 1.85 3.95
N ILE A 195 22.92 1.97 4.85
CA ILE A 195 22.44 3.22 5.41
C ILE A 195 23.32 3.71 6.55
N VAL A 196 23.92 2.81 7.33
CA VAL A 196 24.75 3.22 8.47
C VAL A 196 26.12 3.65 7.97
N HIS A 197 26.46 4.95 8.11
CA HIS A 197 27.80 5.42 7.82
C HIS A 197 28.71 5.09 9.01
N PRO A 198 29.76 4.27 8.82
CA PRO A 198 30.68 3.97 9.91
C PRO A 198 31.49 5.22 10.24
N ALA A 199 31.19 5.86 11.37
CA ALA A 199 32.01 6.96 11.88
C ALA A 199 33.44 6.49 12.24
N ARG A 200 33.66 5.17 12.41
CA ARG A 200 34.92 4.49 12.72
C ARG A 200 34.95 3.07 12.14
N ASP A 201 36.12 2.59 11.71
CA ASP A 201 36.29 1.24 11.14
C ASP A 201 35.91 0.10 12.12
N GLU A 202 36.13 0.31 13.43
CA GLU A 202 35.79 -0.66 14.49
C GLU A 202 34.27 -0.91 14.57
N PHE A 203 33.45 0.12 14.35
CA PHE A 203 31.99 0.02 14.40
C PHE A 203 31.45 -0.84 13.24
N ALA A 204 31.99 -0.67 12.03
CA ALA A 204 31.60 -1.49 10.88
C ALA A 204 31.85 -2.99 11.13
N THR A 205 32.96 -3.29 11.81
CA THR A 205 33.33 -4.66 12.17
C THR A 205 32.34 -5.26 13.17
N ASP A 206 31.95 -4.50 14.20
CA ASP A 206 31.00 -4.96 15.22
C ASP A 206 29.58 -5.13 14.66
N ALA A 207 29.14 -4.21 13.80
CA ALA A 207 27.83 -4.28 13.13
C ALA A 207 27.74 -5.50 12.21
N GLU A 208 28.78 -5.79 11.41
CA GLU A 208 28.83 -6.99 10.57
C GLU A 208 28.87 -8.27 11.42
N LYS A 209 29.58 -8.26 12.56
CA LYS A 209 29.59 -9.38 13.50
C LYS A 209 28.20 -9.65 14.09
N ALA A 210 27.48 -8.61 14.49
CA ALA A 210 26.09 -8.73 14.94
C ALA A 210 25.18 -9.24 13.81
N ALA A 211 25.34 -8.73 12.60
CA ALA A 211 24.62 -9.23 11.43
C ALA A 211 24.88 -10.72 11.17
N GLN A 212 26.14 -11.17 11.26
CA GLN A 212 26.51 -12.56 11.12
C GLN A 212 25.91 -13.44 12.23
N GLU A 213 25.80 -12.93 13.45
CA GLU A 213 25.14 -13.64 14.55
C GLU A 213 23.65 -13.86 14.26
N LEU A 214 22.95 -12.85 13.72
CA LEU A 214 21.55 -12.99 13.32
C LEU A 214 21.36 -14.02 12.19
N ARG A 215 22.24 -13.99 11.18
CA ARG A 215 22.27 -15.02 10.13
C ARG A 215 22.50 -16.42 10.72
N SER A 216 23.44 -16.52 11.66
CA SER A 216 23.78 -17.77 12.34
C SER A 216 22.60 -18.31 13.16
N ILE A 217 21.82 -17.45 13.82
CA ILE A 217 20.59 -17.87 14.52
C ILE A 217 19.66 -18.59 13.54
N LEU A 218 19.35 -17.98 12.40
CA LEU A 218 18.44 -18.58 11.43
C LEU A 218 19.00 -19.90 10.87
N SER A 219 20.26 -19.90 10.44
CA SER A 219 20.87 -21.09 9.83
C SER A 219 21.03 -22.25 10.81
N SER A 220 21.52 -21.99 12.04
CA SER A 220 21.72 -23.05 13.04
C SER A 220 20.42 -23.67 13.53
N GLU A 221 19.36 -22.87 13.72
CA GLU A 221 18.05 -23.38 14.11
C GLU A 221 17.37 -24.13 12.95
N ALA A 222 17.66 -23.77 11.69
CA ALA A 222 17.18 -24.50 10.52
C ALA A 222 17.93 -25.82 10.25
N GLU A 223 19.21 -25.90 10.57
CA GLU A 223 20.03 -27.13 10.48
C GLU A 223 19.69 -28.16 11.58
N ASN A 224 19.04 -27.72 12.66
CA ASN A 224 18.61 -28.60 13.72
C ASN A 224 17.51 -29.54 13.20
N HIS A 225 17.87 -30.80 12.92
CA HIS A 225 16.99 -31.85 12.41
C HIS A 225 15.75 -32.18 13.29
N SER A 226 15.62 -31.58 14.47
CA SER A 226 14.37 -31.64 15.26
C SER A 226 13.30 -30.61 14.84
N MET A 227 13.65 -29.66 13.97
CA MET A 227 12.81 -28.55 13.52
C MET A 227 12.23 -28.81 12.13
N ASP A 228 11.25 -29.71 12.03
CA ASP A 228 10.65 -30.06 10.73
C ASP A 228 9.71 -28.98 10.17
N SER A 229 9.15 -28.11 11.01
CA SER A 229 8.15 -27.10 10.62
C SER A 229 8.60 -25.66 10.85
N LEU A 230 8.09 -24.75 10.04
CA LEU A 230 8.32 -23.30 10.18
C LEU A 230 7.87 -22.76 11.54
N THR A 231 6.86 -23.39 12.17
CA THR A 231 6.39 -23.00 13.51
C THR A 231 7.48 -23.16 14.55
N GLU A 232 8.13 -24.31 14.59
CA GLU A 232 9.16 -24.57 15.59
C GLU A 232 10.42 -23.74 15.33
N LEU A 233 10.79 -23.55 14.05
CA LEU A 233 11.84 -22.61 13.66
C LEU A 233 11.55 -21.20 14.19
N TYR A 234 10.35 -20.67 13.94
CA TYR A 234 9.99 -19.32 14.38
C TYR A 234 9.90 -19.21 15.90
N ARG A 235 9.38 -20.23 16.61
CA ARG A 235 9.40 -20.23 18.08
C ARG A 235 10.83 -20.15 18.61
N SER A 236 11.76 -20.88 18.00
CA SER A 236 13.17 -20.87 18.40
C SER A 236 13.84 -19.52 18.08
N VAL A 237 13.71 -19.03 16.85
CA VAL A 237 14.26 -17.73 16.42
C VAL A 237 13.69 -16.58 17.27
N ASN A 238 12.38 -16.59 17.56
CA ASN A 238 11.76 -15.58 18.40
C ASN A 238 12.35 -15.60 19.81
N ALA A 239 12.52 -16.78 20.41
CA ALA A 239 13.16 -16.90 21.72
C ALA A 239 14.58 -16.31 21.74
N ARG A 240 15.37 -16.54 20.68
CA ARG A 240 16.73 -15.99 20.51
C ARG A 240 16.72 -14.47 20.41
N LEU A 241 15.78 -13.89 19.66
CA LEU A 241 15.64 -12.43 19.51
C LEU A 241 15.23 -11.75 20.82
N TYR A 242 14.22 -12.28 21.53
CA TYR A 242 13.85 -11.79 22.86
C TYR A 242 15.04 -11.86 23.82
N ARG A 243 15.78 -12.98 23.84
CA ARG A 243 16.97 -13.14 24.66
C ARG A 243 18.05 -12.11 24.33
N TRP A 244 18.30 -11.85 23.04
CA TRP A 244 19.29 -10.86 22.64
C TRP A 244 18.96 -9.48 23.20
N LEU A 245 17.69 -9.07 23.15
CA LEU A 245 17.22 -7.80 23.69
C LEU A 245 17.24 -7.75 25.24
N LEU A 246 17.01 -8.88 25.90
CA LEU A 246 16.94 -8.95 27.37
C LEU A 246 18.32 -9.10 28.03
N ASP A 247 19.11 -10.05 27.54
CA ASP A 247 20.35 -10.53 28.15
C ASP A 247 21.59 -10.03 27.39
N ARG A 248 21.42 -9.26 26.31
CA ARG A 248 22.50 -8.80 25.41
C ARG A 248 23.33 -9.95 24.82
N ALA A 249 22.73 -11.13 24.74
CA ALA A 249 23.36 -12.34 24.22
C ALA A 249 22.31 -13.22 23.52
N PRO A 250 22.54 -13.66 22.27
CA PRO A 250 21.57 -14.47 21.54
C PRO A 250 21.63 -15.97 21.88
N SER A 251 22.77 -16.50 22.37
CA SER A 251 22.97 -17.93 22.62
C SER A 251 22.65 -18.35 24.06
N GLY A 252 22.13 -19.58 24.26
CA GLY A 252 21.68 -20.14 25.55
C GLY A 252 20.16 -20.00 25.82
N GLU A 253 19.68 -20.49 26.98
CA GLU A 253 18.26 -20.41 27.40
C GLU A 253 17.91 -19.04 27.99
N CYS A 254 16.74 -18.48 27.64
CA CYS A 254 16.27 -17.21 28.19
C CYS A 254 16.31 -17.24 29.72
N SER A 255 16.94 -16.24 30.34
CA SER A 255 17.17 -16.25 31.79
C SER A 255 15.91 -15.96 32.62
N ASP A 256 14.81 -15.56 31.98
CA ASP A 256 13.57 -15.18 32.65
C ASP A 256 12.58 -16.37 32.73
N PRO A 257 12.29 -16.90 33.93
CA PRO A 257 11.40 -18.05 34.07
C PRO A 257 9.93 -17.74 33.75
N ARG A 258 9.56 -16.47 33.52
CA ARG A 258 8.21 -16.08 33.09
C ARG A 258 8.01 -16.14 31.59
N PHE A 259 9.10 -16.18 30.81
CA PHE A 259 9.06 -16.12 29.36
C PHE A 259 8.77 -17.50 28.77
N GLU A 260 7.78 -17.56 27.90
CA GLU A 260 7.39 -18.77 27.19
C GLU A 260 7.12 -18.46 25.72
N THR A 261 7.51 -19.38 24.83
CA THR A 261 7.10 -19.32 23.42
C THR A 261 5.98 -20.30 23.13
N ALA A 262 5.03 -19.88 22.30
CA ALA A 262 3.85 -20.67 21.94
C ALA A 262 3.59 -20.64 20.43
N ALA A 263 2.61 -21.41 19.97
CA ALA A 263 2.01 -21.25 18.64
C ALA A 263 0.49 -21.18 18.75
N CYS A 264 -0.17 -20.49 17.83
CA CYS A 264 -1.62 -20.38 17.79
C CYS A 264 -2.29 -21.75 17.69
N SER A 265 -1.76 -22.67 16.90
CA SER A 265 -2.29 -24.03 16.77
C SER A 265 -2.33 -24.78 18.12
N TYR A 266 -1.35 -24.55 18.99
CA TYR A 266 -1.32 -25.12 20.34
C TYR A 266 -2.22 -24.34 21.31
N PHE A 267 -2.13 -23.00 21.29
CA PHE A 267 -2.86 -22.13 22.21
C PHE A 267 -4.38 -22.24 22.04
N PHE A 268 -4.83 -22.39 20.78
CA PHE A 268 -6.23 -22.56 20.42
C PHE A 268 -6.63 -24.00 20.16
N ARG A 269 -5.85 -24.98 20.64
CA ARG A 269 -6.21 -26.39 20.53
C ARG A 269 -7.58 -26.63 21.15
N PHE A 270 -8.50 -27.18 20.36
CA PHE A 270 -9.90 -27.35 20.74
C PHE A 270 -10.27 -28.82 20.73
N ARG A 271 -10.40 -29.38 21.92
CA ARG A 271 -10.75 -30.78 22.20
C ARG A 271 -11.50 -30.84 23.53
N PRO A 272 -12.15 -31.95 23.89
CA PRO A 272 -12.88 -32.08 25.15
C PRO A 272 -12.08 -31.59 26.37
N ALA A 273 -10.79 -31.94 26.45
CA ALA A 273 -9.91 -31.52 27.55
C ALA A 273 -9.58 -30.01 27.61
N THR A 274 -9.88 -29.24 26.57
CA THR A 274 -9.52 -27.80 26.48
C THR A 274 -10.69 -26.90 26.12
N CYS A 275 -11.86 -27.44 25.76
CA CYS A 275 -12.99 -26.67 25.25
C CYS A 275 -13.64 -25.74 26.29
N ASP A 276 -13.39 -25.98 27.59
CA ASP A 276 -13.84 -25.15 28.71
C ASP A 276 -12.89 -24.00 29.08
N LEU A 277 -11.74 -23.87 28.39
CA LEU A 277 -10.81 -22.77 28.62
C LEU A 277 -11.48 -21.41 28.35
N PRO A 278 -11.14 -20.34 29.10
CA PRO A 278 -11.77 -19.02 28.98
C PRO A 278 -11.88 -18.50 27.55
N ARG A 279 -10.83 -18.72 26.74
CA ARG A 279 -10.77 -18.31 25.33
C ARG A 279 -11.91 -18.85 24.44
N PHE A 280 -12.56 -19.95 24.81
CA PHE A 280 -13.65 -20.55 24.03
C PHE A 280 -15.04 -20.17 24.53
N ARG A 281 -15.18 -19.36 25.58
CA ARG A 281 -16.48 -18.91 26.08
C ARG A 281 -17.28 -18.10 25.07
N VAL A 282 -16.59 -17.38 24.17
CA VAL A 282 -17.25 -16.63 23.10
C VAL A 282 -17.91 -17.54 22.06
N LEU A 283 -17.39 -18.76 21.84
CA LEU A 283 -18.02 -19.75 20.96
C LEU A 283 -19.39 -20.17 21.47
N GLU A 284 -19.48 -20.41 22.78
CA GLU A 284 -20.70 -20.86 23.44
C GLU A 284 -21.88 -19.91 23.19
N LEU A 285 -21.62 -18.61 23.08
CA LEU A 285 -22.64 -17.60 22.75
C LEU A 285 -23.27 -17.78 21.36
N PHE A 286 -22.52 -18.34 20.42
CA PHE A 286 -23.01 -18.64 19.07
C PHE A 286 -23.62 -20.03 18.97
N LEU A 287 -23.33 -20.94 19.90
CA LEU A 287 -23.91 -22.29 19.92
C LEU A 287 -25.26 -22.31 20.64
N ARG A 288 -25.38 -21.59 21.76
CA ARG A 288 -26.60 -21.57 22.58
C ARG A 288 -27.79 -20.91 21.88
N PRO A 289 -28.96 -21.56 21.79
CA PRO A 289 -30.15 -20.99 21.17
C PRO A 289 -30.58 -19.63 21.75
N GLU A 290 -30.37 -19.42 23.05
CA GLU A 290 -30.81 -18.22 23.77
C GLU A 290 -30.04 -16.95 23.37
N THR A 291 -28.77 -17.11 22.97
CA THR A 291 -27.87 -15.97 22.68
C THR A 291 -27.53 -15.84 21.20
N ARG A 292 -27.65 -16.93 20.43
CA ARG A 292 -27.16 -17.00 19.04
C ARG A 292 -27.67 -15.87 18.16
N ALA A 293 -28.99 -15.65 18.09
CA ALA A 293 -29.57 -14.62 17.22
C ALA A 293 -29.02 -13.22 17.56
N THR A 294 -29.05 -12.87 18.84
CA THR A 294 -28.57 -11.60 19.40
C THR A 294 -27.10 -11.33 19.05
N VAL A 295 -26.25 -12.34 19.20
CA VAL A 295 -24.79 -12.20 19.02
C VAL A 295 -24.43 -12.14 17.54
N SER A 296 -25.08 -12.95 16.70
CA SER A 296 -24.92 -12.92 15.25
C SER A 296 -25.35 -11.58 14.64
N GLU A 297 -26.52 -11.06 15.02
CA GLU A 297 -26.99 -9.75 14.56
C GLU A 297 -26.04 -8.62 14.95
N ALA A 298 -25.49 -8.65 16.18
CA ALA A 298 -24.52 -7.67 16.64
C ALA A 298 -23.20 -7.76 15.83
N TYR A 299 -22.76 -8.97 15.50
CA TYR A 299 -21.55 -9.20 14.69
C TYR A 299 -21.72 -8.63 13.27
N ASP A 300 -22.80 -8.99 12.59
CA ASP A 300 -23.08 -8.56 11.21
C ASP A 300 -23.28 -7.04 11.12
N HIS A 301 -23.97 -6.45 12.10
CA HIS A 301 -24.17 -5.01 12.16
C HIS A 301 -22.84 -4.22 12.16
N VAL A 302 -21.85 -4.68 12.92
CA VAL A 302 -20.54 -4.01 13.04
C VAL A 302 -19.66 -4.22 11.79
N LEU A 303 -19.88 -5.31 11.06
CA LEU A 303 -19.14 -5.61 9.83
C LEU A 303 -19.78 -5.04 8.56
N SER A 304 -21.03 -4.58 8.62
CA SER A 304 -21.72 -3.99 7.48
C SER A 304 -20.88 -2.85 6.86
N GLY A 305 -20.67 -2.93 5.54
CA GLY A 305 -19.89 -1.95 4.77
C GLY A 305 -18.38 -1.93 5.06
N SER A 306 -17.85 -2.88 5.85
CA SER A 306 -16.42 -2.91 6.22
C SER A 306 -15.51 -3.58 5.19
N GLY A 307 -16.08 -4.34 4.26
CA GLY A 307 -15.34 -5.24 3.36
C GLY A 307 -14.95 -6.58 4.01
N ILE A 308 -15.16 -6.76 5.31
CA ILE A 308 -15.03 -8.04 6.02
C ILE A 308 -16.37 -8.80 5.88
N TYR A 309 -16.30 -10.12 5.73
CA TYR A 309 -17.49 -10.97 5.52
C TYR A 309 -18.39 -11.04 6.76
N GLU A 310 -19.67 -10.72 6.55
CA GLU A 310 -20.81 -10.98 7.45
C GLU A 310 -21.13 -12.49 7.50
N LEU A 311 -21.74 -12.96 8.58
CA LEU A 311 -22.08 -14.37 8.81
C LEU A 311 -23.14 -14.88 7.84
N ASP A 312 -24.11 -14.03 7.50
CA ASP A 312 -25.19 -14.34 6.56
C ASP A 312 -24.67 -14.81 5.18
N ARG A 313 -23.48 -14.34 4.77
CA ARG A 313 -22.82 -14.73 3.52
C ARG A 313 -22.30 -16.17 3.50
N PHE A 314 -22.10 -16.79 4.68
CA PHE A 314 -21.61 -18.17 4.80
C PHE A 314 -22.75 -19.20 4.94
N GLY A 315 -24.00 -18.75 4.88
CA GLY A 315 -25.19 -19.61 4.94
C GLY A 315 -25.65 -19.94 6.36
N THR A 316 -26.76 -20.67 6.44
CA THR A 316 -27.40 -21.04 7.72
C THR A 316 -26.43 -21.77 8.63
N GLY A 317 -26.46 -21.48 9.93
CA GLY A 317 -25.59 -22.15 10.90
C GLY A 317 -24.14 -21.62 10.95
N ALA A 318 -23.78 -20.60 10.16
CA ALA A 318 -22.45 -19.99 10.19
C ALA A 318 -22.03 -19.51 11.57
N LEU A 319 -20.76 -19.79 11.88
CA LEU A 319 -20.07 -19.31 13.06
C LEU A 319 -18.87 -18.45 12.61
N PRO A 320 -18.51 -17.38 13.34
CA PRO A 320 -17.33 -16.57 13.05
C PRO A 320 -16.03 -17.26 13.50
N PHE A 321 -15.90 -18.55 13.20
CA PHE A 321 -14.76 -19.38 13.56
C PHE A 321 -14.27 -20.20 12.37
N ASP A 322 -12.96 -20.37 12.28
CA ASP A 322 -12.33 -21.38 11.44
C ASP A 322 -11.87 -22.55 12.31
N LEU A 323 -12.01 -23.76 11.78
CA LEU A 323 -11.32 -24.94 12.27
C LEU A 323 -10.04 -25.13 11.49
N PHE A 324 -8.90 -25.01 12.15
CA PHE A 324 -7.62 -25.44 11.62
C PHE A 324 -7.43 -26.94 11.87
N VAL A 325 -7.17 -27.68 10.79
CA VAL A 325 -6.85 -29.10 10.82
C VAL A 325 -5.45 -29.29 10.21
N PRO A 326 -4.48 -29.88 10.95
CA PRO A 326 -3.12 -30.07 10.44
C PRO A 326 -3.07 -30.76 9.08
N LYS A 327 -2.22 -30.26 8.18
CA LYS A 327 -2.04 -30.71 6.78
C LYS A 327 -3.26 -30.55 5.86
N ARG A 328 -4.35 -29.97 6.36
CA ARG A 328 -5.58 -29.70 5.60
C ARG A 328 -5.87 -28.20 5.53
N GLY A 329 -5.36 -27.42 6.49
CA GLY A 329 -5.54 -25.97 6.56
C GLY A 329 -6.77 -25.56 7.38
N ARG A 330 -7.28 -24.36 7.11
CA ARG A 330 -8.44 -23.77 7.79
C ARG A 330 -9.71 -23.96 6.97
N GLY A 331 -10.78 -24.35 7.64
CA GLY A 331 -12.12 -24.39 7.08
C GLY A 331 -13.11 -23.60 7.91
N THR A 332 -14.07 -22.95 7.26
CA THR A 332 -15.11 -22.18 7.94
C THR A 332 -16.08 -23.13 8.64
N LEU A 333 -16.31 -22.89 9.93
CA LEU A 333 -17.18 -23.73 10.73
C LEU A 333 -18.64 -23.29 10.62
N ARG A 334 -19.54 -24.24 10.36
CA ARG A 334 -20.99 -24.10 10.49
C ARG A 334 -21.51 -25.18 11.40
N VAL A 335 -22.44 -24.79 12.26
CA VAL A 335 -23.17 -25.70 13.13
C VAL A 335 -24.66 -25.49 12.89
N GLU A 336 -25.28 -26.52 12.32
CA GLU A 336 -26.73 -26.69 12.19
C GLU A 336 -27.17 -27.74 13.23
N GLU A 337 -28.48 -27.84 13.50
CA GLU A 337 -29.03 -28.60 14.64
C GLU A 337 -28.25 -29.90 14.95
N ARG A 338 -28.23 -30.85 14.01
CA ARG A 338 -27.57 -32.17 14.18
C ARG A 338 -26.36 -32.36 13.27
N GLN A 339 -25.82 -31.28 12.72
CA GLN A 339 -24.75 -31.36 11.72
C GLN A 339 -23.71 -30.27 11.96
N CYS A 340 -22.45 -30.68 12.03
CA CYS A 340 -21.32 -29.79 11.97
C CYS A 340 -20.73 -29.86 10.56
N VAL A 341 -20.59 -28.73 9.89
CA VAL A 341 -20.01 -28.64 8.55
C VAL A 341 -18.75 -27.78 8.63
N VAL A 342 -17.64 -28.32 8.13
CA VAL A 342 -16.41 -27.57 7.96
C VAL A 342 -16.18 -27.38 6.47
N HIS A 343 -16.32 -26.12 6.03
CA HIS A 343 -16.09 -25.71 4.65
C HIS A 343 -14.62 -25.42 4.43
N PHE A 344 -13.88 -26.40 3.93
CA PHE A 344 -12.55 -26.17 3.38
C PHE A 344 -12.70 -25.62 1.96
N ARG A 345 -11.61 -25.10 1.41
CA ARG A 345 -11.64 -24.50 0.07
C ARG A 345 -12.05 -25.49 -1.03
N ASP A 346 -11.59 -26.73 -0.92
CA ASP A 346 -11.74 -27.74 -1.98
C ASP A 346 -12.79 -28.81 -1.65
N GLU A 347 -13.31 -28.80 -0.42
CA GLU A 347 -14.29 -29.79 0.03
C GLU A 347 -15.05 -29.35 1.29
N ASP A 348 -16.28 -29.84 1.41
CA ASP A 348 -17.11 -29.69 2.60
C ASP A 348 -17.10 -31.00 3.38
N VAL A 349 -16.73 -30.94 4.65
CA VAL A 349 -16.86 -32.09 5.55
C VAL A 349 -18.05 -31.91 6.45
N THR A 350 -19.07 -32.73 6.22
CA THR A 350 -20.22 -32.81 7.12
C THR A 350 -20.03 -33.96 8.11
N VAL A 351 -20.25 -33.66 9.39
CA VAL A 351 -20.31 -34.64 10.47
C VAL A 351 -21.72 -34.61 11.04
N SER A 352 -22.51 -35.63 10.71
CA SER A 352 -23.86 -35.80 11.25
C SER A 352 -23.82 -36.46 12.62
N GLN A 353 -24.67 -35.99 13.54
CA GLN A 353 -24.77 -36.49 14.90
C GLN A 353 -26.20 -36.88 15.27
N GLY A 354 -26.35 -37.74 16.27
CA GLY A 354 -27.67 -38.11 16.80
C GLY A 354 -28.31 -37.01 17.66
N GLU A 355 -27.49 -36.12 18.23
CA GLU A 355 -27.87 -35.08 19.17
C GLU A 355 -27.57 -33.68 18.61
N VAL A 356 -28.20 -32.66 19.22
CA VAL A 356 -28.02 -31.26 18.82
C VAL A 356 -26.72 -30.70 19.40
N VAL A 357 -25.97 -29.91 18.63
CA VAL A 357 -24.71 -29.29 19.09
C VAL A 357 -24.98 -27.88 19.63
N GLU A 358 -25.20 -27.77 20.94
CA GLU A 358 -25.56 -26.49 21.61
C GLU A 358 -24.47 -25.97 22.57
N ASP A 359 -23.39 -26.74 22.78
CA ASP A 359 -22.30 -26.37 23.69
C ASP A 359 -20.91 -26.74 23.14
N ASN A 360 -19.88 -26.21 23.81
CA ASN A 360 -18.49 -26.39 23.43
C ASN A 360 -18.04 -27.86 23.53
N GLN A 361 -18.50 -28.58 24.56
CA GLN A 361 -18.10 -29.95 24.83
C GLN A 361 -18.54 -30.87 23.70
N LYS A 362 -19.81 -30.78 23.29
CA LYS A 362 -20.37 -31.55 22.20
C LYS A 362 -19.66 -31.23 20.89
N LEU A 363 -19.45 -29.94 20.58
CA LEU A 363 -18.71 -29.53 19.40
C LEU A 363 -17.28 -30.09 19.38
N ALA A 364 -16.60 -30.10 20.52
CA ALA A 364 -15.25 -30.63 20.65
C ALA A 364 -15.19 -32.15 20.42
N GLU A 365 -16.16 -32.90 20.96
CA GLU A 365 -16.31 -34.35 20.70
C GLU A 365 -16.53 -34.64 19.21
N VAL A 366 -17.38 -33.82 18.54
CA VAL A 366 -17.61 -33.93 17.09
C VAL A 366 -16.29 -33.78 16.33
N ILE A 367 -15.57 -32.71 16.62
CA ILE A 367 -14.34 -32.34 15.91
C ILE A 367 -13.26 -33.40 16.14
N GLU A 368 -13.03 -33.78 17.39
CA GLU A 368 -12.01 -34.77 17.75
C GLU A 368 -12.31 -36.14 17.12
N SER A 369 -13.57 -36.58 17.11
CA SER A 369 -13.96 -37.87 16.51
C SER A 369 -13.70 -37.93 15.01
N ARG A 370 -13.78 -36.79 14.30
CA ARG A 370 -13.63 -36.73 12.85
C ARG A 370 -12.21 -36.40 12.39
N PHE A 371 -11.55 -35.48 13.09
CA PHE A 371 -10.32 -34.83 12.64
C PHE A 371 -9.12 -35.09 13.59
N GLY A 372 -9.36 -35.65 14.78
CA GLY A 372 -8.34 -35.90 15.79
C GLY A 372 -8.14 -34.75 16.78
N ASP A 373 -7.24 -34.96 17.73
CA ASP A 373 -7.07 -34.12 18.93
C ASP A 373 -6.14 -32.90 18.75
N ASN A 374 -5.60 -32.71 17.54
CA ASN A 374 -4.66 -31.64 17.22
C ASN A 374 -5.30 -30.48 16.44
N CYS A 375 -6.64 -30.41 16.39
CA CYS A 375 -7.35 -29.32 15.75
C CYS A 375 -7.31 -28.05 16.60
N ALA A 376 -7.29 -26.88 15.96
CA ALA A 376 -7.37 -25.58 16.62
C ALA A 376 -8.59 -24.79 16.14
N LEU A 377 -9.31 -24.18 17.07
CA LEU A 377 -10.49 -23.36 16.77
C LEU A 377 -10.12 -21.88 16.87
N LEU A 378 -10.22 -21.17 15.76
CA LEU A 378 -9.75 -19.80 15.61
C LEU A 378 -10.92 -18.86 15.37
N GLY A 379 -11.02 -17.79 16.14
CA GLY A 379 -11.98 -16.71 15.86
C GLY A 379 -11.62 -16.00 14.56
N LYS A 380 -12.64 -15.54 13.82
CA LYS A 380 -12.46 -14.65 12.67
C LYS A 380 -12.60 -13.21 13.09
N ALA A 381 -11.83 -12.33 12.42
CA ALA A 381 -11.94 -10.88 12.53
C ALA A 381 -12.08 -10.39 13.98
N LEU A 382 -13.31 -10.02 14.38
CA LEU A 382 -13.61 -9.43 15.68
C LEU A 382 -13.46 -10.39 16.85
N VAL A 383 -13.64 -11.70 16.60
CA VAL A 383 -13.71 -12.72 17.65
C VAL A 383 -12.33 -13.09 18.17
N LEU A 384 -11.30 -13.16 17.31
CA LEU A 384 -9.96 -13.57 17.73
C LEU A 384 -9.38 -12.70 18.86
N PRO A 385 -9.45 -11.34 18.79
CA PRO A 385 -9.04 -10.50 19.91
C PRO A 385 -9.82 -10.79 21.19
N THR A 386 -11.13 -11.04 21.13
CA THR A 386 -11.91 -11.40 22.33
C THR A 386 -11.47 -12.72 22.94
N MET A 387 -11.09 -13.72 22.13
CA MET A 387 -10.60 -15.01 22.62
C MET A 387 -9.28 -14.85 23.40
N PHE A 388 -8.36 -14.00 22.92
CA PHE A 388 -7.14 -13.69 23.66
C PHE A 388 -7.45 -12.92 24.95
N ALA A 389 -8.30 -11.90 24.87
CA ALA A 389 -8.66 -11.06 26.01
C ALA A 389 -9.42 -11.80 27.11
N MET A 390 -10.11 -12.90 26.80
CA MET A 390 -10.69 -13.79 27.80
C MET A 390 -9.64 -14.54 28.63
N GLU A 391 -8.46 -14.78 28.06
CA GLU A 391 -7.39 -15.55 28.71
C GLU A 391 -6.39 -14.66 29.47
N GLY A 392 -6.01 -13.53 28.86
CA GLY A 392 -4.92 -12.70 29.37
C GLY A 392 -4.93 -11.30 28.79
N VAL A 393 -4.02 -10.47 29.30
CA VAL A 393 -3.83 -9.12 28.77
C VAL A 393 -3.14 -9.24 27.42
N MET A 394 -3.83 -8.86 26.37
CA MET A 394 -3.24 -8.73 25.05
C MET A 394 -2.20 -7.61 25.05
N LEU A 395 -1.02 -7.86 24.49
CA LEU A 395 0.02 -6.85 24.31
C LEU A 395 0.20 -6.54 22.83
N LEU A 396 -0.04 -5.29 22.44
CA LEU A 396 0.11 -4.85 21.06
C LEU A 396 1.00 -3.61 20.98
N ASN A 397 1.74 -3.46 19.88
CA ASN A 397 2.42 -2.21 19.57
C ASN A 397 1.37 -1.14 19.15
N GLU A 398 1.69 0.14 19.29
CA GLU A 398 0.85 1.25 18.83
C GLU A 398 0.48 1.08 17.35
N GLY A 399 -0.80 1.24 17.02
CA GLY A 399 -1.31 1.05 15.65
C GLY A 399 -1.41 -0.39 15.16
N ALA A 400 -0.97 -1.40 15.94
CA ALA A 400 -1.11 -2.81 15.54
C ALA A 400 -2.56 -3.31 15.64
N SER A 401 -2.92 -4.26 14.77
CA SER A 401 -4.26 -4.85 14.61
C SER A 401 -5.35 -3.85 14.19
N VAL A 402 -5.74 -3.95 12.92
CA VAL A 402 -6.84 -3.17 12.32
C VAL A 402 -8.22 -3.54 12.87
N TYR A 403 -8.36 -4.69 13.55
CA TYR A 403 -9.63 -5.20 14.02
C TYR A 403 -10.09 -4.61 15.36
N ILE A 404 -9.17 -4.08 16.18
CA ILE A 404 -9.47 -3.65 17.56
C ILE A 404 -10.63 -2.64 17.65
N PRO A 405 -10.69 -1.55 16.86
CA PRO A 405 -11.80 -0.61 16.95
C PRO A 405 -13.18 -1.26 16.69
N ARG A 406 -13.24 -2.20 15.75
CA ARG A 406 -14.47 -2.93 15.44
C ARG A 406 -14.79 -3.98 16.51
N THR A 407 -13.77 -4.64 17.07
CA THR A 407 -14.00 -5.58 18.18
C THR A 407 -14.61 -4.85 19.38
N LYS A 408 -14.12 -3.66 19.73
CA LYS A 408 -14.73 -2.84 20.81
C LYS A 408 -16.17 -2.46 20.51
N ALA A 409 -16.46 -2.02 19.29
CA ALA A 409 -17.83 -1.72 18.86
C ALA A 409 -18.75 -2.94 19.01
N TRP A 410 -18.26 -4.14 18.67
CA TRP A 410 -19.00 -5.39 18.85
C TRP A 410 -19.20 -5.75 20.32
N VAL A 411 -18.16 -5.66 21.16
CA VAL A 411 -18.27 -5.90 22.60
C VAL A 411 -19.27 -4.93 23.25
N HIS A 412 -19.22 -3.65 22.91
CA HIS A 412 -20.19 -2.65 23.35
C HIS A 412 -21.62 -3.03 22.94
N ALA A 413 -21.81 -3.43 21.68
CA ALA A 413 -23.10 -3.87 21.17
C ALA A 413 -23.64 -5.13 21.88
N LEU A 414 -22.77 -6.02 22.39
CA LEU A 414 -23.15 -7.15 23.24
C LEU A 414 -23.53 -6.69 24.65
N HIS A 415 -22.77 -5.77 25.24
CA HIS A 415 -23.07 -5.20 26.56
C HIS A 415 -24.44 -4.51 26.60
N GLU A 416 -24.78 -3.73 25.58
CA GLU A 416 -26.09 -3.08 25.43
C GLU A 416 -27.26 -4.08 25.39
N ARG A 417 -26.99 -5.31 24.92
CA ARG A 417 -27.96 -6.41 24.84
C ARG A 417 -27.91 -7.34 26.06
N GLY A 418 -27.20 -6.95 27.12
CA GLY A 418 -27.11 -7.68 28.38
C GLY A 418 -26.11 -8.84 28.40
N ILE A 419 -25.30 -9.01 27.35
CA ILE A 419 -24.29 -10.07 27.27
C ILE A 419 -22.94 -9.50 27.70
N GLN A 420 -22.50 -9.84 28.91
CA GLN A 420 -21.24 -9.37 29.49
C GLN A 420 -20.11 -10.38 29.29
N LEU A 421 -18.95 -9.90 28.84
CA LEU A 421 -17.77 -10.72 28.62
C LEU A 421 -16.67 -10.36 29.63
N PRO A 422 -16.06 -11.32 30.34
CA PRO A 422 -15.01 -11.06 31.32
C PRO A 422 -13.64 -10.80 30.65
N LEU A 423 -13.58 -9.81 29.76
CA LEU A 423 -12.39 -9.46 28.99
C LEU A 423 -11.34 -8.75 29.86
N LYS A 424 -10.08 -9.15 29.73
CA LYS A 424 -8.92 -8.43 30.26
C LYS A 424 -8.58 -7.26 29.35
N PRO A 425 -8.13 -6.11 29.89
CA PRO A 425 -7.84 -4.94 29.06
C PRO A 425 -6.71 -5.23 28.06
N LEU A 426 -6.68 -4.47 26.97
CA LEU A 426 -5.58 -4.47 26.02
C LEU A 426 -4.46 -3.56 26.54
N LEU A 427 -3.20 -3.99 26.47
CA LEU A 427 -2.02 -3.18 26.77
C LEU A 427 -1.33 -2.77 25.47
N ARG A 428 -1.05 -1.47 25.32
CA ARG A 428 -0.33 -0.90 24.18
C ARG A 428 1.06 -0.46 24.58
N LEU A 429 2.04 -0.70 23.70
CA LEU A 429 3.37 -0.09 23.78
C LEU A 429 3.53 0.95 22.68
N ARG A 430 4.00 2.13 23.06
CA ARG A 430 4.32 3.21 22.12
C ARG A 430 5.79 3.55 22.20
N TYR A 431 6.49 3.35 21.10
CA TYR A 431 7.91 3.65 20.99
C TYR A 431 8.15 5.06 20.46
N ARG A 432 9.33 5.59 20.80
CA ARG A 432 9.88 6.83 20.26
C ARG A 432 11.13 6.55 19.43
N THR A 433 11.10 5.48 18.64
CA THR A 433 12.28 4.87 18.02
C THR A 433 13.11 5.82 17.18
N LEU A 434 12.48 6.73 16.43
CA LEU A 434 13.23 7.71 15.64
C LEU A 434 13.77 8.86 16.50
N ASP A 435 13.11 9.21 17.60
CA ASP A 435 13.60 10.25 18.53
C ASP A 435 14.83 9.77 19.31
N THR A 436 14.87 8.48 19.63
CA THR A 436 15.99 7.90 20.38
C THR A 436 17.24 7.72 19.55
N LEU A 437 17.18 7.94 18.22
CA LEU A 437 18.38 8.04 17.39
C LEU A 437 19.30 9.18 17.86
N ALA A 438 18.79 10.17 18.61
CA ALA A 438 19.62 11.21 19.22
C ALA A 438 20.65 10.68 20.24
N SER A 439 20.45 9.48 20.80
CA SER A 439 21.45 8.86 21.67
C SER A 439 22.58 8.18 20.91
N LEU A 440 22.47 8.08 19.58
CA LEU A 440 23.48 7.46 18.74
C LEU A 440 24.52 8.49 18.30
N ASN A 441 25.79 8.12 18.45
CA ASN A 441 26.90 8.85 17.83
C ASN A 441 27.22 8.26 16.45
N LEU A 442 26.22 8.28 15.56
CA LEU A 442 26.28 7.73 14.21
C LEU A 442 25.78 8.75 13.18
N GLU A 443 26.17 8.51 11.93
CA GLU A 443 25.65 9.23 10.77
C GLU A 443 25.02 8.22 9.81
N PHE A 444 24.08 8.69 8.99
CA PHE A 444 23.32 7.85 8.07
C PHE A 444 23.47 8.33 6.62
N HIS A 445 23.75 7.41 5.71
CA HIS A 445 23.45 7.56 4.30
C HIS A 445 21.96 7.33 4.08
N LEU A 446 21.17 8.39 4.20
CA LEU A 446 19.73 8.28 4.03
C LEU A 446 19.39 7.71 2.64
N PRO A 447 18.31 6.91 2.52
CA PRO A 447 17.75 6.53 1.22
C PRO A 447 17.42 7.77 0.37
N LEU A 448 17.44 7.64 -0.96
CA LEU A 448 17.30 8.79 -1.89
C LEU A 448 16.08 9.67 -1.58
N HIS A 449 14.92 9.08 -1.34
CA HIS A 449 13.69 9.82 -1.03
C HIS A 449 13.79 10.58 0.32
N LEU A 450 14.57 10.07 1.28
CA LEU A 450 14.85 10.77 2.54
C LEU A 450 15.93 11.84 2.38
N GLN A 451 16.99 11.60 1.60
CA GLN A 451 17.99 12.64 1.29
C GLN A 451 17.34 13.90 0.72
N GLU A 452 16.40 13.73 -0.20
CA GLU A 452 15.72 14.86 -0.82
C GLU A 452 14.74 15.56 0.13
N THR A 453 13.95 14.81 0.89
CA THR A 453 12.98 15.40 1.83
C THR A 453 13.64 16.08 3.03
N PHE A 454 14.78 15.58 3.49
CA PHE A 454 15.62 16.25 4.50
C PHE A 454 16.51 17.36 3.91
N CYS A 455 16.44 17.60 2.59
CA CYS A 455 17.24 18.60 1.86
C CYS A 455 18.76 18.43 2.05
N PHE A 456 19.23 17.19 2.10
CA PHE A 456 20.61 16.85 2.39
C PHE A 456 21.12 15.76 1.44
N ARG A 457 21.90 16.14 0.44
CA ARG A 457 22.34 15.25 -0.65
C ARG A 457 23.78 14.80 -0.46
N ASN A 458 24.03 13.51 -0.70
CA ASN A 458 25.35 12.90 -0.87
C ASN A 458 26.34 13.08 0.30
N ASN A 459 25.85 13.38 1.50
CA ASN A 459 26.66 13.43 2.71
C ASN A 459 26.00 12.55 3.79
N PRO A 460 26.77 12.03 4.75
CA PRO A 460 26.20 11.36 5.94
C PRO A 460 25.40 12.35 6.79
N TYR A 461 24.18 11.98 7.17
CA TYR A 461 23.27 12.81 7.95
C TYR A 461 23.32 12.39 9.43
N PRO A 462 23.67 13.29 10.38
CA PRO A 462 23.80 12.92 11.79
C PRO A 462 22.50 12.39 12.40
N ALA A 463 22.61 11.31 13.20
CA ALA A 463 21.47 10.68 13.86
C ALA A 463 20.71 11.64 14.77
N GLU A 464 21.42 12.50 15.51
CA GLU A 464 20.85 13.56 16.36
C GLU A 464 19.98 14.55 15.56
N GLN A 465 20.47 14.98 14.38
CA GLN A 465 19.71 15.90 13.53
C GLN A 465 18.48 15.23 12.93
N LEU A 466 18.52 13.92 12.65
CA LEU A 466 17.36 13.16 12.16
C LEU A 466 16.30 13.07 13.24
N ALA A 467 16.70 12.64 14.44
CA ALA A 467 15.83 12.57 15.60
C ALA A 467 15.13 13.91 15.90
N GLY A 468 15.87 15.01 15.82
CA GLY A 468 15.34 16.35 16.09
C GLY A 468 14.37 16.88 15.03
N ARG A 469 14.47 16.45 13.77
CA ARG A 469 13.78 17.10 12.63
C ARG A 469 12.78 16.23 11.88
N TRP A 470 12.77 14.90 12.04
CA TRP A 470 11.96 14.03 11.18
C TRP A 470 10.46 14.40 11.17
N ARG A 471 9.89 14.81 12.32
CA ARG A 471 8.49 15.26 12.40
C ARG A 471 8.23 16.56 11.65
N GLU A 472 9.16 17.51 11.71
CA GLU A 472 9.07 18.77 10.97
C GLU A 472 9.08 18.47 9.47
N VAL A 473 9.99 17.59 9.03
CA VAL A 473 10.06 17.11 7.64
C VAL A 473 8.72 16.47 7.23
N LEU A 474 8.10 15.63 8.05
CA LEU A 474 6.78 15.05 7.72
C LEU A 474 5.70 16.12 7.54
N GLN A 475 5.71 17.18 8.36
CA GLN A 475 4.77 18.29 8.20
C GLN A 475 5.04 19.09 6.94
N GLU A 476 6.32 19.33 6.60
CA GLU A 476 6.73 19.97 5.35
C GLU A 476 6.31 19.15 4.13
N GLN A 477 6.48 17.82 4.17
CA GLN A 477 6.06 16.92 3.09
C GLN A 477 4.54 16.89 2.91
N ARG A 478 3.76 16.91 4.01
CA ARG A 478 2.29 17.05 3.93
C ARG A 478 1.87 18.37 3.29
N LYS A 479 2.49 19.48 3.69
CA LYS A 479 2.26 20.80 3.05
C LYS A 479 2.64 20.80 1.58
N GLN A 480 3.75 20.14 1.22
CA GLN A 480 4.15 19.99 -0.18
C GLN A 480 3.10 19.26 -1.00
N LEU A 481 2.53 18.17 -0.48
CA LEU A 481 1.43 17.44 -1.12
C LEU A 481 0.18 18.30 -1.29
N GLU A 482 -0.20 19.09 -0.28
CA GLU A 482 -1.31 20.04 -0.35
C GLU A 482 -1.08 21.11 -1.44
N LEU A 483 0.14 21.66 -1.55
CA LEU A 483 0.51 22.60 -2.60
C LEU A 483 0.41 21.95 -3.98
N LEU A 484 0.90 20.72 -4.15
CA LEU A 484 0.79 19.99 -5.41
C LEU A 484 -0.68 19.79 -5.81
N THR A 485 -1.58 19.48 -4.88
CA THR A 485 -3.02 19.35 -5.17
C THR A 485 -3.63 20.63 -5.75
N GLN A 486 -3.11 21.81 -5.39
CA GLN A 486 -3.61 23.09 -5.89
C GLN A 486 -3.17 23.41 -7.33
N ILE A 487 -2.09 22.80 -7.81
CA ILE A 487 -1.53 23.02 -9.14
C ILE A 487 -2.32 22.20 -10.19
N ARG A 488 -3.04 22.90 -11.08
CA ARG A 488 -3.93 22.27 -12.07
C ARG A 488 -3.42 22.28 -13.50
N SER A 489 -2.32 22.98 -13.77
CA SER A 489 -1.78 23.11 -15.13
C SER A 489 -0.25 23.11 -15.16
N SER A 490 0.35 22.67 -16.27
CA SER A 490 1.80 22.72 -16.47
C SER A 490 2.34 24.16 -16.44
N ARG A 491 1.50 25.13 -16.83
CA ARG A 491 1.79 26.56 -16.76
C ARG A 491 2.02 27.05 -15.32
N ASP A 492 1.37 26.43 -14.35
CA ASP A 492 1.55 26.76 -12.93
C ASP A 492 2.61 25.86 -12.27
N LEU A 493 2.76 24.63 -12.78
CA LEU A 493 3.75 23.67 -12.30
C LEU A 493 5.19 24.10 -12.57
N ILE A 494 5.51 24.54 -13.79
CA ILE A 494 6.89 24.93 -14.15
C ILE A 494 7.39 26.11 -13.28
N PRO A 495 6.63 27.21 -13.10
CA PRO A 495 7.00 28.26 -12.15
C PRO A 495 7.14 27.74 -10.72
N PHE A 496 6.24 26.87 -10.25
CA PHE A 496 6.36 26.27 -8.93
C PHE A 496 7.67 25.49 -8.76
N LEU A 497 8.06 24.69 -9.75
CA LEU A 497 9.31 23.92 -9.74
C LEU A 497 10.57 24.82 -9.75
N SER A 498 10.48 26.03 -10.30
CA SER A 498 11.60 26.99 -10.31
C SER A 498 11.90 27.59 -8.92
N ILE A 499 10.88 27.74 -8.07
CA ILE A 499 10.97 28.41 -6.77
C ILE A 499 10.97 27.45 -5.57
N ASN A 500 10.59 26.17 -5.77
CA ASN A 500 10.45 25.21 -4.68
C ASN A 500 11.81 24.80 -4.09
N SER A 501 12.01 25.10 -2.80
CA SER A 501 13.22 24.85 -2.03
C SER A 501 13.61 23.38 -1.90
N SER A 502 12.68 22.42 -1.97
CA SER A 502 12.98 20.97 -1.90
C SER A 502 13.83 20.48 -3.08
N CYS A 503 13.86 21.25 -4.18
CA CYS A 503 14.75 21.03 -5.33
C CYS A 503 15.87 22.09 -5.42
N GLY A 504 15.91 23.05 -4.49
CA GLY A 504 16.64 24.31 -4.62
C GLY A 504 16.09 25.21 -5.74
N PRO A 505 16.42 26.52 -5.76
CA PRO A 505 16.31 27.32 -6.97
C PRO A 505 17.09 26.62 -8.07
N SER A 506 16.37 26.08 -9.04
CA SER A 506 16.97 25.28 -10.09
C SER A 506 17.18 26.18 -11.29
N GLU A 507 18.44 26.53 -11.57
CA GLU A 507 18.80 27.24 -12.81
C GLU A 507 18.22 26.54 -14.04
N LYS A 508 18.15 25.20 -14.00
CA LYS A 508 17.46 24.40 -15.00
C LYS A 508 15.97 24.76 -15.12
N TRP A 509 15.22 24.82 -14.03
CA TRP A 509 13.78 25.13 -14.10
C TRP A 509 13.51 26.59 -14.48
N TYR A 510 14.36 27.54 -14.10
CA TYR A 510 14.29 28.91 -14.61
C TYR A 510 14.54 28.97 -16.12
N ALA A 511 15.59 28.29 -16.61
CA ALA A 511 15.88 28.22 -18.04
C ALA A 511 14.74 27.56 -18.82
N LEU A 512 14.19 26.46 -18.31
CA LEU A 512 13.04 25.76 -18.92
C LEU A 512 11.77 26.61 -18.88
N GLN A 513 11.56 27.44 -17.86
CA GLN A 513 10.43 28.36 -17.80
C GLN A 513 10.54 29.45 -18.87
N ASP A 514 11.72 30.05 -19.04
CA ASP A 514 11.97 31.04 -20.08
C ASP A 514 11.83 30.45 -21.49
N GLU A 515 12.39 29.25 -21.69
CA GLU A 515 12.24 28.47 -22.92
C GLU A 515 10.75 28.19 -23.21
N TYR A 516 10.01 27.67 -22.22
CA TYR A 516 8.58 27.37 -22.33
C TYR A 516 7.77 28.61 -22.74
N HIS A 517 8.03 29.77 -22.12
CA HIS A 517 7.35 31.01 -22.48
C HIS A 517 7.70 31.50 -23.90
N ALA A 518 8.95 31.34 -24.34
CA ALA A 518 9.37 31.70 -25.69
C ALA A 518 8.71 30.81 -26.75
N LEU A 519 8.72 29.50 -26.53
CA LEU A 519 8.07 28.51 -27.40
C LEU A 519 6.55 28.72 -27.45
N LEU A 520 5.91 28.96 -26.31
CA LEU A 520 4.46 29.20 -26.25
C LEU A 520 4.08 30.46 -27.05
N LYS A 521 4.88 31.53 -26.98
CA LYS A 521 4.69 32.73 -27.80
C LYS A 521 4.83 32.43 -29.30
N SER A 522 5.83 31.62 -29.69
CA SER A 522 6.04 31.19 -31.07
C SER A 522 4.84 30.39 -31.59
N VAL A 523 4.42 29.36 -30.85
CA VAL A 523 3.28 28.50 -31.21
C VAL A 523 1.97 29.29 -31.27
N HIS A 524 1.72 30.20 -30.33
CA HIS A 524 0.54 31.08 -30.37
C HIS A 524 0.55 32.02 -31.58
N ARG A 525 1.71 32.55 -31.97
CA ARG A 525 1.83 33.40 -33.16
C ARG A 525 1.45 32.63 -34.43
N VAL A 526 1.98 31.43 -34.62
CA VAL A 526 1.64 30.58 -35.77
C VAL A 526 0.17 30.14 -35.70
N GLY A 527 -0.34 29.82 -34.51
CA GLY A 527 -1.75 29.48 -34.29
C GLY A 527 -2.71 30.62 -34.66
N ALA A 528 -2.36 31.86 -34.34
CA ALA A 528 -3.13 33.04 -34.74
C ALA A 528 -3.13 33.22 -36.27
N GLN A 529 -1.98 33.02 -36.93
CA GLN A 529 -1.89 33.04 -38.40
C GLN A 529 -2.74 31.95 -39.05
N LEU A 530 -2.73 30.72 -38.51
CA LEU A 530 -3.56 29.63 -38.99
C LEU A 530 -5.06 29.92 -38.81
N THR A 531 -5.43 30.56 -37.70
CA THR A 531 -6.83 30.96 -37.43
C THR A 531 -7.30 32.01 -38.43
N GLU A 532 -6.45 33.00 -38.74
CA GLU A 532 -6.72 34.01 -39.75
C GLU A 532 -6.88 33.37 -41.14
N LEU A 533 -5.92 32.54 -41.56
CA LEU A 533 -5.99 31.84 -42.86
C LEU A 533 -7.25 30.96 -42.96
N THR A 534 -7.63 30.27 -41.87
CA THR A 534 -8.84 29.45 -41.83
C THR A 534 -10.10 30.30 -41.98
N SER A 535 -10.14 31.48 -41.34
CA SER A 535 -11.24 32.44 -41.47
C SER A 535 -11.36 33.01 -42.88
N GLN A 536 -10.22 33.33 -43.50
CA GLN A 536 -10.13 33.78 -44.88
C GLN A 536 -10.61 32.70 -45.88
N ILE A 537 -10.19 31.44 -45.70
CA ILE A 537 -10.69 30.30 -46.49
C ILE A 537 -12.21 30.14 -46.34
N ALA A 538 -12.74 30.27 -45.12
CA ALA A 538 -14.18 30.21 -44.87
C ALA A 538 -14.94 31.32 -45.61
N LEU A 539 -14.42 32.55 -45.62
CA LEU A 539 -14.99 33.68 -46.35
C LEU A 539 -15.00 33.46 -47.87
N ILE A 540 -13.91 32.93 -48.45
CA ILE A 540 -13.89 32.58 -49.88
C ILE A 540 -14.92 31.51 -50.20
N ASN A 541 -15.03 30.47 -49.37
CA ASN A 541 -16.03 29.43 -49.56
C ASN A 541 -17.45 30.00 -49.54
N ASP A 542 -17.72 30.98 -48.68
CA ASP A 542 -19.01 31.65 -48.65
C ASP A 542 -19.28 32.50 -49.90
N ARG A 543 -18.31 33.32 -50.32
CA ARG A 543 -18.38 34.08 -51.59
C ARG A 543 -18.58 33.17 -52.79
N LYS A 544 -17.90 32.03 -52.83
CA LYS A 544 -18.05 31.01 -53.87
C LYS A 544 -19.46 30.43 -53.88
N ARG A 545 -20.04 30.12 -52.72
CA ARG A 545 -21.44 29.67 -52.61
C ARG A 545 -22.41 30.75 -53.12
N GLY A 546 -22.18 32.01 -52.78
CA GLY A 546 -22.96 33.16 -53.27
C GLY A 546 -22.89 33.27 -54.80
N ALA A 547 -21.68 33.26 -55.38
CA ALA A 547 -21.48 33.33 -56.83
C ALA A 547 -22.15 32.16 -57.58
N LYS A 548 -22.08 30.93 -57.02
CA LYS A 548 -22.78 29.77 -57.59
C LYS A 548 -24.29 29.96 -57.64
N ARG A 549 -24.91 30.47 -56.57
CA ARG A 549 -26.37 30.76 -56.54
C ARG A 549 -26.78 31.79 -57.59
N VAL A 550 -25.94 32.81 -57.80
CA VAL A 550 -26.17 33.84 -58.84
C VAL A 550 -26.09 33.22 -60.24
N ILE A 551 -25.06 32.40 -60.51
CA ILE A 551 -24.92 31.69 -61.78
C ILE A 551 -26.11 30.75 -62.03
N GLU A 552 -26.52 29.95 -61.05
CA GLU A 552 -27.69 29.07 -61.16
C GLU A 552 -28.97 29.85 -61.50
N THR A 553 -29.13 31.05 -60.93
CA THR A 553 -30.27 31.93 -61.23
C THR A 553 -30.22 32.48 -62.66
N LEU A 554 -29.05 32.94 -63.10
CA LEU A 554 -28.82 33.44 -64.46
C LEU A 554 -28.96 32.32 -65.51
N GLU A 555 -28.50 31.11 -65.22
CA GLU A 555 -28.66 29.93 -66.07
C GLU A 555 -30.14 29.53 -66.20
N ARG A 556 -30.91 29.58 -65.11
CA ARG A 556 -32.37 29.39 -65.15
C ARG A 556 -33.07 30.45 -66.00
N GLN A 557 -32.70 31.73 -65.87
CA GLN A 557 -33.23 32.83 -66.67
C GLN A 557 -32.88 32.67 -68.17
N SER A 558 -31.63 32.34 -68.48
CA SER A 558 -31.18 32.02 -69.85
C SER A 558 -31.92 30.82 -70.44
N GLY A 559 -32.20 29.79 -69.63
CA GLY A 559 -33.00 28.63 -70.01
C GLY A 559 -34.45 28.98 -70.32
N LYS A 560 -35.07 29.88 -69.55
CA LYS A 560 -36.42 30.42 -69.84
C LYS A 560 -36.44 31.19 -71.16
N LEU A 561 -35.48 32.09 -71.39
CA LEU A 561 -35.37 32.84 -72.64
C LEU A 561 -35.09 31.91 -73.85
N ARG A 562 -34.24 30.89 -73.69
CA ARG A 562 -33.98 29.89 -74.74
C ARG A 562 -35.24 29.13 -75.14
N ARG A 563 -36.06 28.73 -74.17
CA ARG A 563 -37.36 28.09 -74.44
C ARG A 563 -38.31 29.05 -75.13
N ALA A 564 -38.45 30.28 -74.65
CA ALA A 564 -39.28 31.30 -75.28
C ALA A 564 -38.87 31.61 -76.73
N ILE A 565 -37.57 31.65 -77.04
CA ILE A 565 -37.05 31.85 -78.41
C ILE A 565 -37.30 30.63 -79.32
N ARG A 566 -37.35 29.41 -78.76
CA ARG A 566 -37.49 28.16 -79.51
C ARG A 566 -38.96 27.75 -79.72
N GLU A 567 -39.83 28.04 -78.76
CA GLU A 567 -41.22 27.54 -78.72
C GLU A 567 -42.24 28.56 -79.26
N ASN A 568 -41.97 29.87 -79.26
CA ASN A 568 -42.88 30.88 -79.83
C ASN A 568 -42.60 31.19 -81.31
N LEU A 569 -43.45 30.66 -82.20
CA LEU A 569 -43.46 30.94 -83.64
C LEU A 569 -43.99 32.35 -84.00
N ASP A 570 -44.60 33.09 -83.06
CA ASP A 570 -45.27 34.39 -83.29
C ASP A 570 -44.49 35.63 -82.80
N LEU A 571 -43.20 35.50 -82.47
CA LEU A 571 -42.38 36.67 -82.14
C LEU A 571 -42.06 37.47 -83.41
N THR A 572 -42.41 38.77 -83.41
CA THR A 572 -41.95 39.72 -84.45
C THR A 572 -40.42 39.79 -84.48
N GLY A 573 -39.83 40.09 -85.64
CA GLY A 573 -38.37 40.08 -85.82
C GLY A 573 -37.61 40.88 -84.75
N GLU A 574 -38.15 42.04 -84.37
CA GLU A 574 -37.57 42.92 -83.33
C GLU A 574 -37.65 42.33 -81.91
N GLN A 575 -38.73 41.63 -81.56
CA GLN A 575 -38.89 40.98 -80.25
C GLN A 575 -37.96 39.78 -80.10
N ARG A 576 -37.76 39.04 -81.19
CA ARG A 576 -36.80 37.93 -81.23
C ARG A 576 -35.37 38.43 -81.05
N GLU A 577 -34.99 39.52 -81.73
CA GLU A 577 -33.68 40.16 -81.55
C GLU A 577 -33.46 40.65 -80.12
N LYS A 578 -34.46 41.28 -79.48
CA LYS A 578 -34.38 41.70 -78.07
C LYS A 578 -34.18 40.52 -77.11
N CYS A 579 -34.90 39.41 -77.31
CA CYS A 579 -34.73 38.20 -76.50
C CYS A 579 -33.36 37.54 -76.72
N VAL A 580 -32.85 37.52 -77.95
CA VAL A 580 -31.50 37.02 -78.28
C VAL A 580 -30.43 37.89 -77.63
N ALA A 581 -30.54 39.21 -77.72
CA ALA A 581 -29.63 40.17 -77.10
C ALA A 581 -29.63 40.04 -75.56
N CYS A 582 -30.80 39.98 -74.93
CA CYS A 582 -30.93 39.78 -73.48
C CYS A 582 -30.34 38.43 -73.03
N ARG A 583 -30.55 37.37 -73.81
CA ARG A 583 -29.94 36.06 -73.52
C ARG A 583 -28.42 36.10 -73.67
N ALA A 584 -27.89 36.81 -74.67
CA ALA A 584 -26.45 36.99 -74.85
C ALA A 584 -25.82 37.75 -73.67
N GLU A 585 -26.50 38.78 -73.16
CA GLU A 585 -26.06 39.51 -71.95
C GLU A 585 -26.03 38.62 -70.70
N ILE A 586 -27.07 37.80 -70.49
CA ILE A 586 -27.11 36.85 -69.37
C ILE A 586 -26.01 35.79 -69.50
N LEU A 587 -25.75 35.29 -70.72
CA LEU A 587 -24.65 34.35 -70.95
C LEU A 587 -23.29 35.01 -70.68
N GLY A 588 -23.10 36.28 -71.03
CA GLY A 588 -21.93 37.07 -70.63
C GLY A 588 -21.74 37.09 -69.12
N LYS A 589 -22.79 37.44 -68.36
CA LYS A 589 -22.78 37.43 -66.88
C LYS A 589 -22.50 36.03 -66.29
N VAL A 590 -22.94 34.96 -66.94
CA VAL A 590 -22.60 33.57 -66.54
C VAL A 590 -21.13 33.26 -66.79
N VAL A 591 -20.56 33.69 -67.91
CA VAL A 591 -19.13 33.53 -68.21
C VAL A 591 -18.28 34.30 -67.19
N ASP A 592 -18.66 35.54 -66.88
CA ASP A 592 -17.99 36.38 -65.88
C ASP A 592 -18.10 35.77 -64.47
N GLY A 593 -19.27 35.29 -64.09
CA GLY A 593 -19.48 34.59 -62.81
C GLY A 593 -18.63 33.33 -62.69
N ARG A 594 -18.51 32.53 -63.77
CA ARG A 594 -17.64 31.36 -63.81
C ARG A 594 -16.16 31.73 -63.75
N ALA A 595 -15.75 32.85 -64.36
CA ALA A 595 -14.40 33.38 -64.23
C ALA A 595 -14.10 33.82 -62.79
N ALA A 596 -15.01 34.52 -62.13
CA ALA A 596 -14.89 34.91 -60.72
C ALA A 596 -14.80 33.70 -59.78
N ILE A 597 -15.56 32.61 -60.03
CA ILE A 597 -15.41 31.37 -59.26
C ILE A 597 -14.03 30.75 -59.44
N ARG A 598 -13.49 30.72 -60.66
CA ARG A 598 -12.13 30.21 -60.91
C ARG A 598 -11.08 31.02 -60.17
N GLU A 599 -11.22 32.34 -60.14
CA GLU A 599 -10.33 33.22 -59.38
C GLU A 599 -10.40 32.95 -57.87
N LEU A 600 -11.61 32.81 -57.32
CA LEU A 600 -11.81 32.41 -55.92
C LEU A 600 -11.22 31.03 -55.61
N ASP A 601 -11.25 30.08 -56.55
CA ASP A 601 -10.63 28.76 -56.40
C ASP A 601 -9.09 28.82 -56.38
N VAL A 602 -8.49 29.68 -57.20
CA VAL A 602 -7.05 29.95 -57.15
C VAL A 602 -6.67 30.57 -55.80
N GLN A 603 -7.40 31.59 -55.35
CA GLN A 603 -7.16 32.24 -54.06
C GLN A 603 -7.32 31.26 -52.88
N ARG A 604 -8.35 30.42 -52.89
CA ARG A 604 -8.55 29.38 -51.87
C ARG A 604 -7.36 28.43 -51.82
N ARG A 605 -6.87 27.97 -52.98
CA ARG A 605 -5.74 27.05 -53.05
C ARG A 605 -4.49 27.68 -52.45
N VAL A 606 -4.17 28.93 -52.81
CA VAL A 606 -3.03 29.67 -52.24
C VAL A 606 -3.09 29.73 -50.71
N TRP A 607 -4.24 30.11 -50.12
CA TRP A 607 -4.36 30.17 -48.66
C TRP A 607 -4.36 28.80 -47.99
N SER A 608 -4.89 27.78 -48.66
CA SER A 608 -4.86 26.40 -48.15
C SER A 608 -3.44 25.85 -48.12
N ASP A 609 -2.67 26.10 -49.19
CA ASP A 609 -1.26 25.68 -49.29
C ASP A 609 -0.39 26.45 -48.28
N GLN A 610 -0.67 27.74 -48.05
CA GLN A 610 -0.01 28.53 -47.00
C GLN A 610 -0.33 28.00 -45.59
N ALA A 611 -1.60 27.66 -45.32
CA ALA A 611 -1.99 27.10 -44.02
C ALA A 611 -1.33 25.73 -43.79
N GLU A 612 -1.27 24.89 -44.81
CA GLU A 612 -0.63 23.57 -44.72
C GLU A 612 0.89 23.71 -44.58
N GLY A 613 1.52 24.64 -45.30
CA GLY A 613 2.94 24.95 -45.16
C GLY A 613 3.31 25.43 -43.75
N LEU A 614 2.45 26.20 -43.09
CA LEU A 614 2.64 26.60 -41.68
C LEU A 614 2.44 25.43 -40.71
N ARG A 615 1.48 24.53 -40.97
CA ARG A 615 1.24 23.35 -40.11
C ARG A 615 2.40 22.36 -40.14
N LEU A 616 2.99 22.17 -41.31
CA LEU A 616 4.08 21.22 -41.55
C LEU A 616 5.47 21.88 -41.42
N ALA A 617 5.53 23.16 -41.06
CA ALA A 617 6.79 23.87 -40.87
C ALA A 617 7.62 23.16 -39.77
N PRO A 618 8.86 22.71 -40.06
CA PRO A 618 9.67 21.98 -39.09
C PRO A 618 9.87 22.73 -37.77
N ALA A 619 10.01 24.05 -37.83
CA ALA A 619 10.13 24.89 -36.63
C ALA A 619 8.86 24.88 -35.76
N PHE A 620 7.67 24.90 -36.36
CA PHE A 620 6.41 24.88 -35.60
C PHE A 620 6.14 23.51 -34.97
N LEU A 621 6.49 22.44 -35.67
CA LEU A 621 6.41 21.08 -35.14
C LEU A 621 7.44 20.85 -34.03
N GLY A 622 8.69 21.30 -34.22
CA GLY A 622 9.75 21.24 -33.22
C GLY A 622 9.43 22.04 -31.97
N ASP A 623 8.88 23.25 -32.11
CA ASP A 623 8.45 24.06 -30.95
C ASP A 623 7.35 23.35 -30.14
N LYS A 624 6.40 22.68 -30.81
CA LYS A 624 5.33 21.91 -30.16
C LYS A 624 5.85 20.66 -29.46
N GLU A 625 6.74 19.93 -30.11
CA GLU A 625 7.38 18.75 -29.54
C GLU A 625 8.18 19.12 -28.29
N ARG A 626 8.98 20.18 -28.39
CA ARG A 626 9.75 20.69 -27.26
C ARG A 626 8.87 21.18 -26.10
N LEU A 627 7.76 21.85 -26.38
CA LEU A 627 6.79 22.20 -25.33
C LEU A 627 6.25 20.95 -24.61
N LEU A 628 5.91 19.90 -25.36
CA LEU A 628 5.42 18.64 -24.77
C LEU A 628 6.49 17.95 -23.93
N GLU A 629 7.76 17.98 -24.34
CA GLU A 629 8.89 17.47 -23.56
C GLU A 629 9.05 18.20 -22.23
N ILE A 630 9.04 19.54 -22.24
CA ILE A 630 9.16 20.34 -21.00
C ILE A 630 7.98 20.05 -20.05
N GLU A 631 6.76 19.94 -20.58
CA GLU A 631 5.59 19.58 -19.77
C GLU A 631 5.70 18.16 -19.21
N LEU A 632 6.20 17.21 -19.98
CA LEU A 632 6.41 15.84 -19.53
C LEU A 632 7.44 15.80 -18.40
N GLU A 633 8.56 16.48 -18.57
CA GLU A 633 9.62 16.58 -17.57
C GLU A 633 9.10 17.23 -16.27
N ALA A 634 8.24 18.24 -16.37
CA ALA A 634 7.58 18.85 -15.21
C ALA A 634 6.64 17.87 -14.50
N GLU A 635 5.84 17.10 -15.24
CA GLU A 635 4.97 16.06 -14.67
C GLU A 635 5.76 14.89 -14.05
N GLU A 636 6.92 14.52 -14.60
CA GLU A 636 7.82 13.55 -13.97
C GLU A 636 8.38 14.07 -12.65
N GLN A 637 8.77 15.35 -12.61
CA GLN A 637 9.22 15.97 -11.38
C GLN A 637 8.08 16.07 -10.35
N ARG A 638 6.84 16.31 -10.79
CA ARG A 638 5.66 16.28 -9.91
C ARG A 638 5.45 14.89 -9.31
N LEU A 639 5.51 13.84 -10.12
CA LEU A 639 5.43 12.45 -9.66
C LEU A 639 6.53 12.17 -8.62
N HIS A 640 7.77 12.57 -8.91
CA HIS A 640 8.91 12.38 -8.02
C HIS A 640 8.70 13.06 -6.67
N LEU A 641 8.28 14.34 -6.66
CA LEU A 641 7.98 15.10 -5.46
C LEU A 641 6.84 14.48 -4.64
N ALA A 642 5.75 14.08 -5.31
CA ALA A 642 4.61 13.46 -4.64
C ALA A 642 5.00 12.11 -4.03
N ARG A 643 5.68 11.25 -4.80
CA ARG A 643 6.13 9.93 -4.35
C ARG A 643 7.06 10.03 -3.14
N ASN A 644 8.06 10.90 -3.19
CA ASN A 644 9.03 11.02 -2.10
C ASN A 644 8.40 11.59 -0.83
N ALA A 645 7.49 12.55 -0.97
CA ALA A 645 6.70 13.05 0.16
C ALA A 645 5.83 11.95 0.78
N LEU A 646 5.15 11.13 -0.03
CA LEU A 646 4.35 10.02 0.45
C LEU A 646 5.19 8.93 1.13
N LEU A 647 6.33 8.53 0.55
CA LEU A 647 7.25 7.59 1.18
C LEU A 647 7.79 8.10 2.52
N ALA A 648 8.15 9.39 2.60
CA ALA A 648 8.63 9.98 3.85
C ALA A 648 7.57 9.88 4.97
N THR A 649 6.27 9.99 4.66
CA THR A 649 5.22 9.79 5.68
C THR A 649 5.23 8.40 6.31
N GLY A 650 5.83 7.40 5.65
CA GLY A 650 6.05 6.06 6.19
C GLY A 650 6.94 6.03 7.45
N LEU A 651 7.76 7.06 7.69
CA LEU A 651 8.58 7.18 8.92
C LEU A 651 7.73 7.15 10.20
N ASP A 652 6.47 7.59 10.14
CA ASP A 652 5.56 7.49 11.28
C ASP A 652 5.18 6.03 11.61
N SER A 653 5.09 5.16 10.59
CA SER A 653 4.94 3.72 10.77
C SER A 653 6.22 3.09 11.29
N VAL A 654 7.38 3.47 10.76
CA VAL A 654 8.71 3.02 11.24
C VAL A 654 8.88 3.30 12.73
N ASN A 655 8.52 4.52 13.16
CA ASN A 655 8.63 4.92 14.56
C ASN A 655 7.75 4.07 15.49
N ARG A 656 6.56 3.66 15.01
CA ARG A 656 5.59 2.87 15.79
C ARG A 656 5.87 1.37 15.78
N ARG A 657 6.44 0.84 14.70
CA ARG A 657 6.65 -0.60 14.46
C ARG A 657 8.05 -0.89 13.90
N PRO A 658 9.12 -0.61 14.66
CA PRO A 658 10.49 -0.86 14.22
C PRO A 658 10.82 -2.36 14.23
N CYS A 659 11.73 -2.81 13.36
CA CYS A 659 12.25 -4.17 13.47
C CYS A 659 13.15 -4.29 14.70
N ALA A 660 12.94 -5.34 15.49
CA ALA A 660 13.67 -5.53 16.73
C ALA A 660 15.16 -5.85 16.53
N TRP A 661 15.52 -6.42 15.38
CA TRP A 661 16.92 -6.74 15.06
C TRP A 661 17.75 -5.51 14.64
N TRP A 662 17.12 -4.36 14.35
CA TRP A 662 17.86 -3.14 14.05
C TRP A 662 18.76 -2.74 15.22
N PHE A 663 18.27 -2.87 16.44
CA PHE A 663 18.99 -2.40 17.63
C PHE A 663 20.36 -3.04 17.82
N PRO A 664 20.49 -4.37 17.88
CA PRO A 664 21.81 -4.99 18.04
C PRO A 664 22.71 -4.88 16.81
N ILE A 665 22.17 -4.62 15.60
CA ILE A 665 22.98 -4.49 14.38
C ILE A 665 23.46 -3.05 14.17
N VAL A 666 22.55 -2.08 14.27
CA VAL A 666 22.84 -0.64 14.11
C VAL A 666 23.57 -0.07 15.33
N ASP A 667 23.35 -0.62 16.52
CA ASP A 667 24.13 -0.28 17.71
C ASP A 667 24.46 -1.54 18.53
N PRO A 668 25.57 -2.22 18.20
CA PRO A 668 26.02 -3.42 18.91
C PRO A 668 26.28 -3.21 20.41
N THR A 669 26.44 -1.96 20.88
CA THR A 669 26.57 -1.65 22.31
C THR A 669 25.24 -1.75 23.07
N MET A 670 24.13 -1.85 22.34
CA MET A 670 22.75 -1.83 22.83
C MET A 670 22.33 -0.50 23.46
N GLY A 671 23.08 0.59 23.27
CA GLY A 671 22.74 1.92 23.79
C GLY A 671 21.41 2.44 23.24
N TRP A 672 21.14 2.27 21.95
CA TRP A 672 19.87 2.64 21.33
C TRP A 672 18.69 1.84 21.89
N TRP A 673 18.88 0.54 22.13
CA TRP A 673 17.87 -0.30 22.77
C TRP A 673 17.57 0.16 24.20
N GLU A 674 18.59 0.55 24.96
CA GLU A 674 18.44 1.10 26.30
C GLU A 674 17.61 2.39 26.28
N GLU A 675 17.90 3.29 25.35
CA GLU A 675 17.17 4.54 25.23
C GLU A 675 15.71 4.35 24.76
N VAL A 676 15.47 3.42 23.82
CA VAL A 676 14.09 3.04 23.45
C VAL A 676 13.35 2.43 24.62
N THR A 677 13.98 1.51 25.37
CA THR A 677 13.38 0.91 26.58
C THR A 677 12.97 2.01 27.57
N ARG A 678 13.87 2.96 27.83
CA ARG A 678 13.67 4.04 28.80
C ARG A 678 12.53 4.98 28.42
N THR A 679 12.37 5.26 27.13
CA THR A 679 11.40 6.22 26.59
C THR A 679 10.08 5.60 26.14
N THR A 680 9.97 4.28 26.09
CA THR A 680 8.74 3.57 25.71
C THR A 680 7.61 3.91 26.65
N GLU A 681 6.46 4.29 26.09
CA GLU A 681 5.22 4.49 26.84
C GLU A 681 4.37 3.22 26.81
N ALA A 682 3.49 3.07 27.80
CA ALA A 682 2.55 1.96 27.89
C ALA A 682 1.21 2.44 28.42
N TYR A 683 0.10 1.99 27.85
CA TYR A 683 -1.24 2.35 28.32
C TYR A 683 -2.25 1.23 28.09
N PHE A 684 -3.26 1.17 28.96
CA PHE A 684 -4.36 0.23 28.81
C PHE A 684 -5.50 0.82 27.99
N GLU A 685 -6.11 -0.04 27.20
CA GLU A 685 -7.33 0.18 26.45
C GLU A 685 -8.42 -0.75 27.01
N GLU A 686 -9.51 -0.17 27.50
CA GLU A 686 -10.71 -0.93 27.88
C GLU A 686 -11.53 -1.33 26.65
N TRP A 687 -12.38 -2.35 26.82
CA TRP A 687 -13.22 -2.95 25.77
C TRP A 687 -14.56 -2.26 25.58
#